data_AF-A0AA39LEJ0-F1
#
_entry.id   AF-A0AA39LEJ0-F1
#
_cell.length_a   1.000
_cell.length_b   1.000
_cell.length_c   1.000
_cell.angle_alpha   90.00
_cell.angle_beta   90.00
_cell.angle_gamma   90.00
#
_symmetry.space_group_name_H-M   'P 1'
#
loop_
_entity.id
_entity.type
_entity.pdbx_description
1 polymer ?
#
loop_
_entity_poly.entity_id
_entity_poly.type
_entity_poly.pdbx_seq_one_letter_code
_entity_poly.pdbx_strand_id
1 'polypeptide(L)'
;MVSGDFDLYNHACVETDEEGLRVLQEKNITYPVMIKASKGGGGKGIRKCNSDEEFKINFRRVKAEVPGSPIFLMKCMVNARHIQVQRIGDEYGTVMPIFTRDYSIQRRCQKIIEKAPADAVNLGVKVGYGTVSAGTVEYMYLPAEENAEDKSLPADVIRTDTEKCVIAVRIISEDPAEGFRPAFGNVESVQFQSNDEVWTYFSVSSPGMVQEYAALQFGHLFARGNSRRKAVSNLICALEELEVRATCTSQVSYLIGLLQDPKFERNNFHTDQSYACHFEEETGHYRVTIGKTLAIFGKENEPSILCSRNTGKLLQYNVPDGARVRVRDAYAEMESMTMVIPLEVEKAGVRIVYRARPGQALFPRTVIALLEDKEDTSLSKPVPFTGPMAQEGFPLVILAEDSLEDLSGGQKDVFDMVLKYGAEIVAALQAYVQSIVIYMPPFGELRGGAWAVLDPKINTTCIKMIADPQYRYSRTRIKYRAPQLEELISREDNEVQKLKRSLANSTNDQTNCAIQKQIVQRIEYLKPLYGPAAVRFADLHDRAQRMLAKVSLYVGPEDAGAANCEAFVGGNQFETVRDENIIPDYIKNYVPDEPENSVDVFTSPKEKSSPDSRLAEAEAAREEAKKREEMEHQEAMAKYEKLYEKFKKSIPKK
;
A
#
# COMPACT_ATOMS: atom_id res chain seq x y z
N MET A 1 -31.29 26.70 17.66
CA MET A 1 -31.28 27.55 16.46
C MET A 1 -30.50 28.79 16.82
N VAL A 2 -29.43 29.11 16.10
CA VAL A 2 -28.81 30.43 16.24
C VAL A 2 -29.87 31.43 15.79
N SER A 3 -30.26 32.36 16.64
CA SER A 3 -31.06 33.53 16.24
C SER A 3 -30.16 34.41 15.38
N GLY A 4 -29.86 33.96 14.17
CA GLY A 4 -29.22 34.77 13.15
C GLY A 4 -30.25 35.79 12.65
N ASP A 5 -29.75 36.98 12.34
CA ASP A 5 -30.50 37.97 11.59
C ASP A 5 -31.02 37.31 10.30
N PHE A 6 -32.34 37.28 10.09
CA PHE A 6 -32.96 36.58 8.95
C PHE A 6 -32.41 37.11 7.62
N ASP A 7 -32.05 38.38 7.61
CA ASP A 7 -31.44 39.07 6.47
C ASP A 7 -30.05 38.52 6.15
N LEU A 8 -29.23 38.22 7.17
CA LEU A 8 -27.90 37.63 6.98
C LEU A 8 -28.01 36.18 6.46
N TYR A 9 -28.98 35.42 6.95
CA TYR A 9 -29.25 34.06 6.49
C TYR A 9 -29.68 34.04 5.01
N ASN A 10 -30.63 34.91 4.65
CA ASN A 10 -31.10 35.02 3.27
C ASN A 10 -30.00 35.51 2.33
N HIS A 11 -29.13 36.42 2.78
CA HIS A 11 -27.98 36.90 1.99
C HIS A 11 -26.95 35.79 1.66
N ALA A 12 -26.91 34.72 2.46
CA ALA A 12 -26.03 33.57 2.21
C ALA A 12 -26.65 32.52 1.27
N CYS A 13 -27.91 32.67 0.89
CA CYS A 13 -28.65 31.72 0.07
C CYS A 13 -28.83 32.24 -1.37
N VAL A 14 -29.07 31.32 -2.30
CA VAL A 14 -29.37 31.60 -3.71
C VAL A 14 -30.65 30.86 -4.12
N GLU A 15 -31.50 31.51 -4.91
CA GLU A 15 -32.82 30.98 -5.28
C GLU A 15 -32.84 30.35 -6.68
N THR A 16 -31.99 30.87 -7.58
CA THR A 16 -31.92 30.51 -9.01
C THR A 16 -30.50 30.16 -9.46
N ASP A 17 -30.38 29.37 -10.53
CA ASP A 17 -29.08 29.03 -11.11
C ASP A 17 -28.38 30.25 -11.72
N GLU A 18 -29.11 31.21 -12.28
CA GLU A 18 -28.54 32.46 -12.80
C GLU A 18 -27.98 33.35 -11.69
N GLU A 19 -28.69 33.48 -10.57
CA GLU A 19 -28.20 34.18 -9.39
C GLU A 19 -26.96 33.50 -8.82
N GLY A 20 -26.99 32.17 -8.70
CA GLY A 20 -25.86 31.39 -8.22
C GLY A 20 -24.58 31.61 -9.04
N LEU A 21 -24.67 31.57 -10.38
CA LEU A 21 -23.53 31.84 -11.26
C LEU A 21 -22.99 33.26 -11.11
N ARG A 22 -23.88 34.25 -10.95
CA ARG A 22 -23.49 35.64 -10.74
C ARG A 22 -22.72 35.81 -9.43
N VAL A 23 -23.20 35.19 -8.35
CA VAL A 23 -22.53 35.19 -7.05
C VAL A 23 -21.15 34.53 -7.13
N LEU A 24 -21.01 33.42 -7.86
CA LEU A 24 -19.71 32.77 -8.05
C LEU A 24 -18.71 33.70 -8.74
N GLN A 25 -19.15 34.45 -9.76
CA GLN A 25 -18.33 35.42 -10.47
C GLN A 25 -17.99 36.63 -9.59
N GLU A 26 -18.98 37.24 -8.94
CA GLU A 26 -18.82 38.42 -8.08
C GLU A 26 -17.90 38.15 -6.87
N LYS A 27 -17.97 36.94 -6.30
CA LYS A 27 -17.15 36.52 -5.16
C LYS A 27 -15.84 35.82 -5.56
N ASN A 28 -15.56 35.72 -6.86
CA ASN A 28 -14.39 35.05 -7.42
C ASN A 28 -14.19 33.60 -6.90
N ILE A 29 -15.30 32.86 -6.76
CA ILE A 29 -15.29 31.46 -6.33
C ILE A 29 -15.09 30.59 -7.57
N THR A 30 -13.89 30.01 -7.70
CA THR A 30 -13.53 29.17 -8.84
C THR A 30 -14.05 27.74 -8.71
N TYR A 31 -14.17 27.03 -9.84
CA TYR A 31 -14.46 25.60 -9.85
C TYR A 31 -13.30 24.76 -9.26
N PRO A 32 -13.58 23.55 -8.72
CA PRO A 32 -14.91 22.98 -8.52
C PRO A 32 -15.68 23.68 -7.37
N VAL A 33 -17.01 23.67 -7.46
CA VAL A 33 -17.93 24.24 -6.46
C VAL A 33 -18.94 23.19 -6.00
N MET A 34 -19.47 23.33 -4.79
CA MET A 34 -20.56 22.50 -4.28
C MET A 34 -21.84 23.32 -4.16
N ILE A 35 -22.94 22.75 -4.64
CA ILE A 35 -24.30 23.20 -4.39
C ILE A 35 -24.85 22.39 -3.22
N LYS A 36 -25.35 23.05 -2.17
CA LYS A 36 -25.88 22.38 -0.98
C LYS A 36 -27.24 22.94 -0.55
N ALA A 37 -28.19 22.06 -0.31
CA ALA A 37 -29.43 22.37 0.37
C ALA A 37 -29.22 22.44 1.89
N SER A 38 -29.60 23.55 2.53
CA SER A 38 -29.43 23.76 3.98
C SER A 38 -30.16 22.74 4.85
N LYS A 39 -31.26 22.15 4.36
CA LYS A 39 -32.08 21.15 5.09
C LYS A 39 -31.79 19.71 4.65
N GLY A 40 -30.76 19.49 3.83
CA GLY A 40 -30.36 18.17 3.35
C GLY A 40 -29.58 17.36 4.40
N GLY A 41 -30.04 16.14 4.71
CA GLY A 41 -29.34 15.21 5.62
C GLY A 41 -28.67 14.06 4.88
N GLY A 42 -27.55 13.55 5.41
CA GLY A 42 -26.93 12.31 4.95
C GLY A 42 -26.44 12.31 3.48
N GLY A 43 -26.02 13.46 2.96
CA GLY A 43 -25.58 13.61 1.57
C GLY A 43 -26.68 14.04 0.59
N LYS A 44 -27.94 14.13 1.04
CA LYS A 44 -29.05 14.59 0.18
C LYS A 44 -28.95 16.07 -0.14
N GLY A 45 -29.24 16.43 -1.40
CA GLY A 45 -29.21 17.81 -1.87
C GLY A 45 -27.81 18.41 -1.95
N ILE A 46 -26.80 17.58 -2.21
CA ILE A 46 -25.40 17.99 -2.36
C ILE A 46 -24.89 17.58 -3.74
N ARG A 47 -24.31 18.51 -4.52
CA ARG A 47 -23.71 18.20 -5.83
C ARG A 47 -22.43 19.00 -6.08
N LYS A 48 -21.39 18.32 -6.56
CA LYS A 48 -20.15 18.93 -7.10
C LYS A 48 -20.40 19.39 -8.53
N CYS A 49 -19.88 20.55 -8.91
CA CYS A 49 -19.95 21.08 -10.26
C CYS A 49 -18.54 21.52 -10.67
N ASN A 50 -18.15 21.24 -11.90
CA ASN A 50 -16.85 21.59 -12.46
C ASN A 50 -16.95 22.63 -13.59
N SER A 51 -18.16 22.93 -14.08
CA SER A 51 -18.43 23.95 -15.09
C SER A 51 -19.79 24.62 -14.87
N ASP A 52 -20.03 25.72 -15.57
CA ASP A 52 -21.30 26.47 -15.55
C ASP A 52 -22.48 25.62 -16.06
N GLU A 53 -22.27 24.78 -17.08
CA GLU A 53 -23.31 23.89 -17.62
C GLU A 53 -23.71 22.83 -16.59
N GLU A 54 -22.72 22.22 -15.93
CA GLU A 54 -22.97 21.24 -14.87
C GLU A 54 -23.69 21.89 -13.69
N PHE A 55 -23.30 23.13 -13.34
CA PHE A 55 -23.92 23.92 -12.28
C PHE A 55 -25.43 24.08 -12.49
N LYS A 56 -25.87 24.54 -13.66
CA LYS A 56 -27.29 24.75 -13.97
C LYS A 56 -28.11 23.47 -13.83
N ILE A 57 -27.59 22.35 -14.35
CA ILE A 57 -28.25 21.04 -14.27
C ILE A 57 -28.34 20.57 -12.83
N ASN A 58 -27.23 20.63 -12.09
CA ASN A 58 -27.16 20.13 -10.73
C ASN A 58 -27.93 21.01 -9.73
N PHE A 59 -28.03 22.31 -9.96
CA PHE A 59 -28.85 23.22 -9.15
C PHE A 59 -30.32 22.79 -9.15
N ARG A 60 -30.87 22.53 -10.34
CA ARG A 60 -32.25 22.05 -10.51
C ARG A 60 -32.45 20.69 -9.83
N ARG A 61 -31.47 19.80 -9.93
CA ARG A 61 -31.49 18.49 -9.24
C ARG A 61 -31.52 18.65 -7.73
N VAL A 62 -30.68 19.51 -7.14
CA VAL A 62 -30.67 19.76 -5.69
C VAL A 62 -32.01 20.34 -5.23
N LYS A 63 -32.56 21.29 -5.98
CA LYS A 63 -33.87 21.90 -5.69
C LYS A 63 -35.02 20.87 -5.76
N ALA A 64 -34.97 19.95 -6.71
CA ALA A 64 -35.93 18.86 -6.83
C ALA A 64 -35.77 17.80 -5.72
N GLU A 65 -34.53 17.53 -5.30
CA GLU A 65 -34.22 16.53 -4.27
C GLU A 65 -34.63 17.00 -2.87
N VAL A 66 -34.48 18.30 -2.58
CA VAL A 66 -34.88 18.89 -1.29
C VAL A 66 -35.77 20.13 -1.52
N PRO A 67 -37.05 19.92 -1.91
CA PRO A 67 -37.97 21.02 -2.20
C PRO A 67 -38.15 21.97 -1.01
N GLY A 68 -38.11 23.28 -1.27
CA GLY A 68 -38.31 24.32 -0.24
C GLY A 68 -37.15 24.48 0.74
N SER A 69 -36.01 23.81 0.50
CA SER A 69 -34.78 24.10 1.24
C SER A 69 -34.05 25.28 0.61
N PRO A 70 -33.58 26.25 1.41
CA PRO A 70 -32.60 27.23 0.96
C PRO A 70 -31.36 26.51 0.42
N ILE A 71 -30.79 27.05 -0.66
CA ILE A 71 -29.59 26.52 -1.30
C ILE A 71 -28.48 27.54 -1.10
N PHE A 72 -27.28 27.06 -0.79
CA PHE A 72 -26.09 27.90 -0.70
C PHE A 72 -24.94 27.24 -1.45
N LEU A 73 -23.96 28.06 -1.81
CA LEU A 73 -22.81 27.65 -2.61
C LEU A 73 -21.56 27.68 -1.75
N MET A 74 -20.65 26.72 -1.97
CA MET A 74 -19.35 26.73 -1.33
C MET A 74 -18.26 26.26 -2.30
N LYS A 75 -17.03 26.77 -2.10
CA LYS A 75 -15.86 26.24 -2.79
C LYS A 75 -15.70 24.75 -2.45
N CYS A 76 -15.52 23.91 -3.48
CA CYS A 76 -15.19 22.51 -3.27
C CYS A 76 -13.67 22.41 -3.02
N MET A 77 -13.29 21.91 -1.85
CA MET A 77 -11.91 21.62 -1.51
C MET A 77 -11.54 20.27 -2.13
N VAL A 78 -10.56 20.26 -3.03
CA VAL A 78 -10.00 19.04 -3.62
C VAL A 78 -8.79 18.56 -2.82
N ASN A 79 -8.49 17.26 -2.87
CA ASN A 79 -7.36 16.65 -2.14
C ASN A 79 -7.38 16.91 -0.62
N ALA A 80 -8.55 17.20 -0.05
CA ALA A 80 -8.71 17.41 1.37
C ALA A 80 -9.00 16.10 2.11
N ARG A 81 -8.68 16.09 3.39
CA ARG A 81 -9.10 15.10 4.37
C ARG A 81 -10.36 15.57 5.08
N HIS A 82 -11.31 14.67 5.31
CA HIS A 82 -12.48 14.97 6.13
C HIS A 82 -12.22 14.49 7.56
N ILE A 83 -11.97 15.43 8.45
CA ILE A 83 -11.62 15.17 9.85
C ILE A 83 -12.75 15.60 10.75
N GLN A 84 -13.05 14.82 11.77
CA GLN A 84 -14.10 15.11 12.73
C GLN A 84 -13.52 15.16 14.12
N VAL A 85 -13.99 16.10 14.92
CA VAL A 85 -13.67 16.20 16.33
C VAL A 85 -14.93 15.82 17.10
N GLN A 86 -14.84 14.73 17.87
CA GLN A 86 -15.89 14.39 18.82
C GLN A 86 -15.84 15.37 19.97
N ARG A 87 -16.97 15.97 20.31
CA ARG A 87 -17.14 16.81 21.50
C ARG A 87 -18.26 16.29 22.37
N ILE A 88 -18.19 16.55 23.66
CA ILE A 88 -19.31 16.42 24.62
C ILE A 88 -19.41 17.75 25.35
N GLY A 89 -20.62 18.27 25.50
CA GLY A 89 -20.87 19.40 26.38
C GLY A 89 -21.96 19.14 27.40
N ASP A 90 -21.85 19.82 28.53
CA ASP A 90 -22.83 19.77 29.61
C ASP A 90 -23.85 20.93 29.51
N GLU A 91 -24.84 20.92 30.39
CA GLU A 91 -25.86 21.99 30.48
C GLU A 91 -25.30 23.30 31.06
N TYR A 92 -24.08 23.29 31.60
CA TYR A 92 -23.44 24.43 32.25
C TYR A 92 -22.51 25.21 31.31
N GLY A 93 -22.39 24.78 30.06
CA GLY A 93 -21.59 25.43 29.02
C GLY A 93 -20.15 24.92 28.94
N THR A 94 -19.78 23.88 29.69
CA THR A 94 -18.51 23.18 29.54
C THR A 94 -18.56 22.33 28.28
N VAL A 95 -17.56 22.43 27.42
CA VAL A 95 -17.45 21.60 26.22
C VAL A 95 -16.05 21.01 26.15
N MET A 96 -15.96 19.68 26.08
CA MET A 96 -14.72 18.93 26.01
C MET A 96 -14.58 18.22 24.65
N PRO A 97 -13.48 18.43 23.91
CA PRO A 97 -13.12 17.58 22.78
C PRO A 97 -12.58 16.23 23.30
N ILE A 98 -12.94 15.12 22.65
CA ILE A 98 -12.53 13.77 23.07
C ILE A 98 -11.41 13.24 22.18
N PHE A 99 -11.74 12.86 20.95
CA PHE A 99 -10.81 12.33 19.96
C PHE A 99 -11.21 12.81 18.57
N THR A 100 -10.31 12.63 17.62
CA THR A 100 -10.55 12.89 16.21
C THR A 100 -10.94 11.62 15.46
N ARG A 101 -11.65 11.77 14.34
CA ARG A 101 -11.95 10.69 13.40
C ARG A 101 -11.67 11.15 11.97
N ASP A 102 -11.06 10.29 11.17
CA ASP A 102 -10.83 10.49 9.74
C ASP A 102 -11.91 9.77 8.94
N TYR A 103 -12.66 10.53 8.16
CA TYR A 103 -13.74 10.10 7.26
C TYR A 103 -13.39 10.38 5.80
N SER A 104 -12.11 10.52 5.45
CA SER A 104 -11.72 10.92 4.10
C SER A 104 -12.13 9.89 3.04
N ILE A 105 -12.21 8.60 3.38
CA ILE A 105 -12.70 7.57 2.45
C ILE A 105 -14.23 7.63 2.37
N GLN A 106 -14.70 8.36 1.35
CA GLN A 106 -16.10 8.53 1.01
C GLN A 106 -16.35 8.16 -0.44
N ARG A 107 -17.57 7.71 -0.73
CA ARG A 107 -18.05 7.47 -2.08
C ARG A 107 -19.35 8.21 -2.30
N ARG A 108 -19.42 9.08 -3.31
CA ARG A 108 -20.60 9.93 -3.58
C ARG A 108 -21.12 10.67 -2.32
N CYS A 109 -20.20 11.20 -1.51
CA CYS A 109 -20.48 11.86 -0.22
C CYS A 109 -21.05 10.94 0.89
N GLN A 110 -21.05 9.63 0.69
CA GLN A 110 -21.34 8.63 1.72
C GLN A 110 -20.03 8.18 2.38
N LYS A 111 -19.99 8.22 3.70
CA LYS A 111 -18.87 7.71 4.52
C LYS A 111 -18.82 6.19 4.37
N ILE A 112 -17.65 5.62 4.12
CA ILE A 112 -17.48 4.16 3.92
C ILE A 112 -16.54 3.58 4.98
N ILE A 113 -15.36 4.17 5.13
CA ILE A 113 -14.35 3.78 6.12
C ILE A 113 -14.16 4.94 7.10
N GLU A 114 -14.07 4.60 8.39
CA GLU A 114 -13.88 5.53 9.48
C GLU A 114 -12.61 5.11 10.25
N LYS A 115 -11.71 6.05 10.56
CA LYS A 115 -10.52 5.77 11.37
C LYS A 115 -10.48 6.68 12.60
N ALA A 116 -10.08 6.15 13.74
CA ALA A 116 -9.85 6.92 14.97
C ALA A 116 -8.57 6.45 15.68
N PRO A 117 -7.70 7.36 16.17
CA PRO A 117 -7.72 8.79 15.94
C PRO A 117 -7.37 9.15 14.48
N ALA A 118 -7.66 10.39 14.05
CA ALA A 118 -7.16 10.90 12.78
C ALA A 118 -5.64 11.14 12.85
N ASP A 119 -4.91 10.93 11.75
CA ASP A 119 -3.46 11.11 11.73
C ASP A 119 -3.09 12.59 11.80
N ALA A 120 -2.39 12.97 12.88
CA ALA A 120 -1.67 14.23 13.12
C ALA A 120 -2.30 15.50 12.50
N VAL A 121 -3.47 15.90 13.01
CA VAL A 121 -4.00 17.24 12.75
C VAL A 121 -4.02 18.03 14.05
N ASN A 122 -3.12 19.01 14.17
CA ASN A 122 -3.22 20.07 15.19
C ASN A 122 -4.33 21.03 14.78
N LEU A 123 -5.58 20.61 14.99
CA LEU A 123 -6.71 21.52 14.85
C LEU A 123 -6.70 22.42 16.09
N GLY A 124 -6.48 23.73 15.90
CA GLY A 124 -6.90 24.74 16.87
C GLY A 124 -8.43 24.76 16.91
N VAL A 125 -9.04 23.85 17.68
CA VAL A 125 -10.49 23.67 17.69
C VAL A 125 -11.11 24.66 18.65
N LYS A 126 -11.73 25.71 18.11
CA LYS A 126 -12.80 26.40 18.85
C LYS A 126 -14.01 25.46 18.90
N VAL A 127 -14.10 24.68 19.97
CA VAL A 127 -15.24 23.81 20.22
C VAL A 127 -16.41 24.74 20.51
N GLY A 128 -17.27 25.00 19.52
CA GLY A 128 -18.29 26.05 19.60
C GLY A 128 -19.10 26.02 20.90
N TYR A 129 -19.39 27.21 21.44
CA TYR A 129 -20.08 27.42 22.71
C TYR A 129 -21.52 26.85 22.71
N GLY A 130 -21.99 26.37 23.88
CA GLY A 130 -23.41 26.14 24.16
C GLY A 130 -24.02 24.84 23.64
N THR A 131 -23.23 23.81 23.36
CA THR A 131 -23.76 22.48 23.05
C THR A 131 -23.96 21.65 24.30
N VAL A 132 -25.14 21.07 24.46
CA VAL A 132 -25.45 20.03 25.44
C VAL A 132 -25.41 18.67 24.71
N SER A 133 -24.89 17.63 25.37
CA SER A 133 -24.72 16.27 24.84
C SER A 133 -23.53 16.09 23.89
N ALA A 134 -23.43 14.89 23.29
CA ALA A 134 -22.43 14.54 22.30
C ALA A 134 -22.70 15.26 20.97
N GLY A 135 -21.65 15.85 20.40
CA GLY A 135 -21.69 16.51 19.11
C GLY A 135 -20.43 16.24 18.31
N THR A 136 -20.49 16.49 17.01
CA THR A 136 -19.31 16.39 16.14
C THR A 136 -19.09 17.72 15.43
N VAL A 137 -17.84 18.16 15.36
CA VAL A 137 -17.43 19.26 14.49
C VAL A 137 -16.67 18.66 13.30
N GLU A 138 -17.14 18.94 12.09
CA GLU A 138 -16.54 18.43 10.85
C GLU A 138 -15.63 19.50 10.24
N TYR A 139 -14.40 19.11 9.90
CA TYR A 139 -13.37 19.93 9.29
C TYR A 139 -12.91 19.32 7.96
N MET A 140 -12.61 20.18 7.00
CA MET A 140 -11.85 19.82 5.82
C MET A 140 -10.40 20.26 6.03
N TYR A 141 -9.48 19.30 6.10
CA TYR A 141 -8.07 19.53 6.31
C TYR A 141 -7.30 19.37 5.01
N LEU A 142 -6.53 20.37 4.61
CA LEU A 142 -5.58 20.26 3.51
C LEU A 142 -4.20 19.93 4.12
N PRO A 143 -3.60 18.77 3.79
CA PRO A 143 -2.20 18.54 4.16
C PRO A 143 -1.32 19.59 3.46
N ALA A 144 -0.43 20.24 4.22
CA ALA A 144 0.49 21.24 3.67
C ALA A 144 1.46 20.58 2.67
N GLU A 145 1.78 21.27 1.58
CA GLU A 145 2.97 20.95 0.77
C GLU A 145 4.21 21.04 1.68
N GLU A 146 5.21 20.19 1.45
CA GLU A 146 6.36 19.88 2.33
C GLU A 146 7.24 21.07 2.81
N ASN A 147 6.88 22.33 2.53
CA ASN A 147 7.65 23.54 2.85
C ASN A 147 6.99 24.47 3.88
N ALA A 148 6.51 23.94 5.00
CA ALA A 148 6.14 24.76 6.15
C ALA A 148 7.11 24.50 7.31
N GLU A 149 8.32 25.04 7.16
CA GLU A 149 9.25 25.19 8.28
C GLU A 149 8.57 25.92 9.44
N ASP A 150 8.66 25.29 10.61
CA ASP A 150 8.64 25.93 11.92
C ASP A 150 7.51 26.93 12.20
N LYS A 151 6.32 26.40 12.52
CA LYS A 151 5.39 27.09 13.42
C LYS A 151 5.20 26.25 14.67
N SER A 152 5.92 26.62 15.72
CA SER A 152 5.62 26.21 17.08
C SER A 152 4.12 26.40 17.37
N LEU A 153 3.51 25.34 17.90
CA LEU A 153 2.07 25.19 17.98
C LEU A 153 1.48 26.03 19.12
N PRO A 154 0.31 26.70 18.92
CA PRO A 154 -0.41 27.35 20.01
C PRO A 154 -0.91 26.32 21.06
N ALA A 155 -1.08 26.78 22.30
CA ALA A 155 -1.29 25.97 23.50
C ALA A 155 -2.60 25.15 23.60
N ASP A 156 -3.48 25.19 22.60
CA ASP A 156 -4.76 24.46 22.59
C ASP A 156 -4.64 23.12 21.84
N VAL A 157 -3.65 22.32 22.24
CA VAL A 157 -3.25 21.07 21.57
C VAL A 157 -4.28 19.97 21.87
N ILE A 158 -4.96 19.44 20.85
CA ILE A 158 -5.62 18.13 20.96
C ILE A 158 -4.52 17.07 20.97
N ARG A 159 -3.99 16.77 22.17
CA ARG A 159 -3.23 15.54 22.43
C ARG A 159 -4.21 14.42 22.71
N THR A 160 -4.11 13.37 21.90
CA THR A 160 -4.83 12.12 22.06
C THR A 160 -3.81 11.00 22.03
N ASP A 161 -3.02 10.90 23.09
CA ASP A 161 -2.05 9.86 23.39
C ASP A 161 -2.76 8.53 23.63
N THR A 162 -3.32 7.97 22.56
CA THR A 162 -3.81 6.60 22.55
C THR A 162 -2.87 5.73 21.73
N GLU A 163 -2.39 4.64 22.34
CA GLU A 163 -1.62 3.60 21.66
C GLU A 163 -2.51 2.73 20.75
N LYS A 164 -3.82 3.00 20.67
CA LYS A 164 -4.80 2.19 19.94
C LYS A 164 -5.38 2.94 18.74
N CYS A 165 -5.44 2.24 17.61
CA CYS A 165 -6.14 2.65 16.41
C CYS A 165 -7.40 1.80 16.25
N VAL A 166 -8.51 2.44 15.89
CA VAL A 166 -9.76 1.78 15.50
C VAL A 166 -10.06 2.13 14.06
N ILE A 167 -10.40 1.12 13.26
CA ILE A 167 -10.89 1.27 11.89
C ILE A 167 -12.25 0.61 11.81
N ALA A 168 -13.22 1.35 11.30
CA ALA A 168 -14.58 0.90 11.13
C ALA A 168 -14.98 0.94 9.66
N VAL A 169 -15.81 -0.01 9.26
CA VAL A 169 -16.39 -0.06 7.91
C VAL A 169 -17.88 -0.27 7.99
N ARG A 170 -18.60 0.41 7.12
CA ARG A 170 -20.05 0.25 6.99
C ARG A 170 -20.35 -0.89 6.04
N ILE A 171 -21.22 -1.79 6.43
CA ILE A 171 -21.73 -2.86 5.55
C ILE A 171 -23.07 -2.38 4.99
N ILE A 172 -23.13 -2.27 3.66
CA ILE A 172 -24.20 -1.60 2.92
C ILE A 172 -24.68 -2.55 1.83
N SER A 173 -26.00 -2.62 1.63
CA SER A 173 -26.56 -3.41 0.54
C SER A 173 -26.51 -2.61 -0.77
N GLU A 174 -25.32 -2.58 -1.37
CA GLU A 174 -25.04 -2.03 -2.68
C GLU A 174 -24.19 -3.02 -3.47
N ASP A 175 -24.39 -3.07 -4.78
CA ASP A 175 -23.68 -3.98 -5.68
C ASP A 175 -22.51 -3.29 -6.41
N PRO A 176 -21.23 -3.51 -6.02
CA PRO A 176 -20.10 -2.87 -6.68
C PRO A 176 -20.03 -3.11 -8.19
N ALA A 177 -20.49 -4.26 -8.67
CA ALA A 177 -20.43 -4.62 -10.08
C ALA A 177 -21.51 -3.92 -10.92
N GLU A 178 -22.67 -3.63 -10.34
CA GLU A 178 -23.74 -2.84 -10.94
C GLU A 178 -23.59 -1.33 -10.61
N GLY A 179 -22.36 -0.84 -10.46
CA GLY A 179 -22.09 0.57 -10.19
C GLY A 179 -22.57 1.04 -8.81
N PHE A 180 -22.70 0.10 -7.86
CA PHE A 180 -23.25 0.23 -6.52
C PHE A 180 -24.70 0.68 -6.54
N ARG A 181 -25.48 -0.01 -7.35
CA ARG A 181 -26.92 0.07 -7.28
C ARG A 181 -27.38 -0.46 -5.91
N PRO A 182 -28.32 0.21 -5.23
CA PRO A 182 -28.97 -0.33 -4.05
C PRO A 182 -29.53 -1.72 -4.33
N ALA A 183 -29.20 -2.67 -3.47
CA ALA A 183 -29.74 -4.02 -3.50
C ALA A 183 -30.73 -4.18 -2.33
N PHE A 184 -31.85 -4.83 -2.60
CA PHE A 184 -32.88 -5.09 -1.60
C PHE A 184 -33.17 -6.58 -1.58
N GLY A 185 -33.50 -7.12 -0.41
CA GLY A 185 -33.71 -8.55 -0.29
C GLY A 185 -33.71 -9.06 1.14
N ASN A 186 -34.03 -10.34 1.24
CA ASN A 186 -33.98 -11.10 2.48
C ASN A 186 -32.53 -11.41 2.86
N VAL A 187 -32.25 -11.27 4.15
CA VAL A 187 -31.02 -11.70 4.81
C VAL A 187 -31.35 -12.98 5.55
N GLU A 188 -30.85 -14.11 5.06
CA GLU A 188 -31.15 -15.43 5.62
C GLU A 188 -30.33 -15.67 6.89
N SER A 189 -29.03 -15.43 6.80
CA SER A 189 -28.13 -15.53 7.95
C SER A 189 -26.94 -14.59 7.81
N VAL A 190 -26.59 -13.92 8.91
CA VAL A 190 -25.32 -13.21 9.08
C VAL A 190 -24.55 -13.92 10.18
N GLN A 191 -23.40 -14.51 9.82
CA GLN A 191 -22.52 -15.16 10.78
C GLN A 191 -21.24 -14.34 10.93
N PHE A 192 -20.95 -13.94 12.16
CA PHE A 192 -19.72 -13.25 12.52
C PHE A 192 -19.36 -13.57 13.96
N GLN A 193 -18.12 -13.97 14.22
CA GLN A 193 -17.62 -14.21 15.56
C GLN A 193 -16.90 -12.97 16.08
N SER A 194 -17.56 -12.23 16.97
CA SER A 194 -16.92 -11.10 17.64
C SER A 194 -15.86 -11.58 18.62
N ASN A 195 -14.76 -10.85 18.69
CA ASN A 195 -13.69 -11.06 19.64
C ASN A 195 -13.27 -9.72 20.27
N ASP A 196 -12.26 -9.76 21.12
CA ASP A 196 -11.78 -8.56 21.81
C ASP A 196 -11.25 -7.48 20.86
N GLU A 197 -10.71 -7.85 19.70
CA GLU A 197 -10.10 -6.94 18.73
C GLU A 197 -11.08 -6.49 17.64
N VAL A 198 -12.11 -7.28 17.33
CA VAL A 198 -13.07 -7.00 16.26
C VAL A 198 -14.49 -7.33 16.70
N TRP A 199 -15.39 -6.38 16.50
CA TRP A 199 -16.80 -6.54 16.82
C TRP A 199 -17.68 -5.85 15.77
N THR A 200 -18.94 -6.28 15.69
CA THR A 200 -19.91 -5.74 14.73
C THR A 200 -21.28 -5.64 15.35
N TYR A 201 -22.13 -4.80 14.77
CA TYR A 201 -23.57 -4.88 14.98
C TYR A 201 -24.29 -4.79 13.64
N PHE A 202 -25.44 -5.47 13.56
CA PHE A 202 -26.33 -5.43 12.40
C PHE A 202 -27.69 -4.88 12.82
N SER A 203 -28.31 -4.08 11.96
CA SER A 203 -29.67 -3.57 12.16
C SER A 203 -30.75 -4.55 11.70
N VAL A 204 -30.36 -5.66 11.08
CA VAL A 204 -31.25 -6.70 10.57
C VAL A 204 -30.96 -8.00 11.32
N SER A 205 -31.99 -8.58 11.95
CA SER A 205 -31.91 -9.90 12.57
C SER A 205 -31.82 -11.00 11.52
N SER A 206 -31.27 -12.17 11.86
CA SER A 206 -31.29 -13.36 10.99
C SER A 206 -32.38 -14.33 11.45
N PRO A 207 -33.39 -14.67 10.61
CA PRO A 207 -33.67 -14.10 9.29
C PRO A 207 -34.30 -12.69 9.37
N GLY A 208 -34.10 -11.89 8.33
CA GLY A 208 -34.59 -10.51 8.23
C GLY A 208 -34.61 -10.00 6.79
N MET A 209 -34.85 -8.70 6.59
CA MET A 209 -34.96 -8.10 5.26
C MET A 209 -34.45 -6.67 5.20
N VAL A 210 -33.70 -6.33 4.15
CA VAL A 210 -33.34 -4.96 3.78
C VAL A 210 -34.44 -4.40 2.88
N GLN A 211 -35.23 -3.46 3.40
CA GLN A 211 -36.36 -2.85 2.69
C GLN A 211 -35.95 -1.59 1.92
N GLU A 212 -36.73 -1.24 0.90
CA GLU A 212 -36.52 -0.06 0.06
C GLU A 212 -36.54 1.27 0.84
N TYR A 213 -37.39 1.36 1.86
CA TYR A 213 -37.54 2.57 2.68
C TYR A 213 -36.57 2.61 3.87
N ALA A 214 -35.80 1.54 4.09
CA ALA A 214 -34.82 1.48 5.17
C ALA A 214 -33.46 2.03 4.70
N ALA A 215 -32.59 2.35 5.65
CA ALA A 215 -31.20 2.65 5.32
C ALA A 215 -30.54 1.41 4.71
N LEU A 216 -29.80 1.59 3.61
CA LEU A 216 -29.06 0.50 2.96
C LEU A 216 -27.93 -0.04 3.84
N GLN A 217 -27.43 0.76 4.77
CA GLN A 217 -26.47 0.30 5.76
C GLN A 217 -27.19 -0.61 6.76
N PHE A 218 -26.86 -1.89 6.74
CA PHE A 218 -27.43 -2.88 7.65
C PHE A 218 -26.41 -3.43 8.66
N GLY A 219 -25.13 -3.08 8.53
CA GLY A 219 -24.08 -3.48 9.46
C GLY A 219 -22.99 -2.43 9.66
N HIS A 220 -22.27 -2.55 10.77
CA HIS A 220 -21.10 -1.72 11.07
C HIS A 220 -20.06 -2.57 11.80
N LEU A 221 -18.92 -2.78 11.15
CA LEU A 221 -17.83 -3.61 11.65
C LEU A 221 -16.69 -2.70 12.14
N PHE A 222 -16.13 -3.00 13.31
CA PHE A 222 -15.07 -2.25 13.96
C PHE A 222 -13.92 -3.17 14.30
N ALA A 223 -12.70 -2.78 13.95
CA ALA A 223 -11.48 -3.46 14.36
C ALA A 223 -10.57 -2.49 15.10
N ARG A 224 -10.00 -2.92 16.23
CA ARG A 224 -8.97 -2.21 16.97
C ARG A 224 -7.63 -2.91 16.86
N GLY A 225 -6.55 -2.14 17.01
CA GLY A 225 -5.19 -2.65 17.11
C GLY A 225 -4.25 -1.62 17.74
N ASN A 226 -3.08 -2.07 18.20
CA ASN A 226 -2.06 -1.19 18.79
C ASN A 226 -1.31 -0.34 17.74
N SER A 227 -1.65 -0.53 16.47
CA SER A 227 -1.19 0.29 15.35
C SER A 227 -2.25 0.30 14.26
N ARG A 228 -2.20 1.29 13.37
CA ARG A 228 -3.04 1.34 12.17
C ARG A 228 -2.94 0.04 11.37
N ARG A 229 -1.72 -0.44 11.13
CA ARG A 229 -1.47 -1.66 10.35
C ARG A 229 -2.13 -2.90 10.99
N LYS A 230 -2.05 -3.01 12.33
CA LYS A 230 -2.69 -4.12 13.06
C LYS A 230 -4.21 -4.02 13.01
N ALA A 231 -4.79 -2.83 13.16
CA ALA A 231 -6.23 -2.62 13.03
C ALA A 231 -6.74 -2.94 11.61
N VAL A 232 -6.01 -2.55 10.56
CA VAL A 232 -6.32 -2.91 9.16
C VAL A 232 -6.27 -4.42 8.96
N SER A 233 -5.19 -5.08 9.41
CA SER A 233 -5.05 -6.53 9.27
C SER A 233 -6.17 -7.29 9.98
N ASN A 234 -6.50 -6.90 11.22
CA ASN A 234 -7.61 -7.49 11.97
C ASN A 234 -8.95 -7.31 11.25
N LEU A 235 -9.16 -6.14 10.64
CA LEU A 235 -10.36 -5.84 9.88
C LEU A 235 -10.48 -6.66 8.59
N ILE A 236 -9.37 -6.86 7.88
CA ILE A 236 -9.35 -7.68 6.65
C ILE A 236 -9.72 -9.13 6.99
N CYS A 237 -9.07 -9.74 7.99
CA CYS A 237 -9.40 -11.10 8.45
C CYS A 237 -10.89 -11.20 8.81
N ALA A 238 -11.42 -10.21 9.53
CA ALA A 238 -12.82 -10.20 9.93
C ALA A 238 -13.81 -10.03 8.76
N LEU A 239 -13.44 -9.29 7.72
CA LEU A 239 -14.25 -9.17 6.51
C LEU A 239 -14.23 -10.46 5.68
N GLU A 240 -13.10 -11.18 5.67
CA GLU A 240 -12.96 -12.49 5.02
C GLU A 240 -13.75 -13.59 5.76
N GLU A 241 -13.83 -13.51 7.09
CA GLU A 241 -14.63 -14.41 7.93
C GLU A 241 -16.13 -14.08 7.94
N LEU A 242 -16.52 -12.87 7.53
CA LEU A 242 -17.90 -12.42 7.55
C LEU A 242 -18.73 -13.15 6.47
N GLU A 243 -19.58 -14.07 6.92
CA GLU A 243 -20.51 -14.77 6.02
C GLU A 243 -21.89 -14.10 6.04
N VAL A 244 -22.22 -13.39 4.96
CA VAL A 244 -23.55 -12.82 4.74
C VAL A 244 -24.29 -13.65 3.69
N ARG A 245 -25.19 -14.53 4.13
CA ARG A 245 -26.14 -15.21 3.23
C ARG A 245 -27.38 -14.35 3.09
N ALA A 246 -27.45 -13.63 1.98
CA ALA A 246 -28.57 -12.79 1.64
C ALA A 246 -28.85 -12.84 0.14
N THR A 247 -30.12 -12.60 -0.21
CA THR A 247 -30.53 -12.40 -1.61
C THR A 247 -30.05 -11.06 -2.17
N CYS A 248 -29.80 -10.09 -1.29
CA CYS A 248 -29.23 -8.80 -1.67
C CYS A 248 -27.70 -8.86 -1.68
N THR A 249 -27.08 -8.23 -2.68
CA THR A 249 -25.62 -8.10 -2.76
C THR A 249 -25.11 -7.08 -1.74
N SER A 250 -23.83 -7.20 -1.39
CA SER A 250 -23.13 -6.32 -0.47
C SER A 250 -21.77 -5.94 -1.02
N GLN A 251 -21.18 -4.88 -0.48
CA GLN A 251 -19.92 -4.32 -0.93
C GLN A 251 -18.69 -4.86 -0.17
N VAL A 252 -18.82 -5.98 0.54
CA VAL A 252 -17.74 -6.55 1.39
C VAL A 252 -16.47 -6.82 0.59
N SER A 253 -16.56 -7.45 -0.58
CA SER A 253 -15.40 -7.73 -1.45
C SER A 253 -14.70 -6.44 -1.91
N TYR A 254 -15.47 -5.39 -2.19
CA TYR A 254 -14.93 -4.07 -2.52
C TYR A 254 -14.18 -3.44 -1.34
N LEU A 255 -14.67 -3.60 -0.10
CA LEU A 255 -14.00 -3.10 1.10
C LEU A 255 -12.65 -3.77 1.32
N ILE A 256 -12.56 -5.10 1.11
CA ILE A 256 -11.29 -5.84 1.23
C ILE A 256 -10.26 -5.29 0.24
N GLY A 257 -10.64 -5.14 -1.04
CA GLY A 257 -9.75 -4.57 -2.06
C GLY A 257 -9.33 -3.14 -1.75
N LEU A 258 -10.22 -2.31 -1.19
CA LEU A 258 -9.91 -0.94 -0.80
C LEU A 258 -8.95 -0.87 0.41
N LEU A 259 -9.05 -1.80 1.36
CA LEU A 259 -8.16 -1.88 2.52
C LEU A 259 -6.76 -2.41 2.14
N GLN A 260 -6.67 -3.21 1.07
CA GLN A 260 -5.42 -3.73 0.51
C GLN A 260 -4.74 -2.75 -0.46
N ASP A 261 -5.39 -1.65 -0.83
CA ASP A 261 -4.83 -0.66 -1.74
C ASP A 261 -3.55 -0.03 -1.13
N PRO A 262 -2.41 0.01 -1.86
CA PRO A 262 -1.18 0.64 -1.38
C PRO A 262 -1.35 2.09 -0.93
N LYS A 263 -2.28 2.84 -1.52
CA LYS A 263 -2.61 4.22 -1.11
C LYS A 263 -3.27 4.25 0.27
N PHE A 264 -4.14 3.29 0.56
CA PHE A 264 -4.73 3.15 1.89
C PHE A 264 -3.69 2.69 2.92
N GLU A 265 -2.80 1.76 2.56
CA GLU A 265 -1.72 1.30 3.45
C GLU A 265 -0.75 2.44 3.80
N ARG A 266 -0.31 3.22 2.80
CA ARG A 266 0.59 4.38 2.95
C ARG A 266 -0.08 5.61 3.55
N ASN A 267 -1.36 5.52 3.90
CA ASN A 267 -2.14 6.65 4.37
C ASN A 267 -2.14 7.85 3.39
N ASN A 268 -2.14 7.60 2.08
CA ASN A 268 -2.17 8.63 1.04
C ASN A 268 -3.50 8.57 0.27
N PHE A 269 -4.57 9.07 0.89
CA PHE A 269 -5.92 9.12 0.29
C PHE A 269 -6.60 10.45 0.59
N HIS A 270 -7.53 10.87 -0.25
CA HIS A 270 -8.28 12.12 -0.05
C HIS A 270 -9.77 11.87 -0.31
N THR A 271 -10.62 12.86 -0.03
CA THR A 271 -12.08 12.74 -0.25
C THR A 271 -12.50 12.43 -1.69
N ASP A 272 -11.62 12.66 -2.67
CA ASP A 272 -11.88 12.39 -4.09
C ASP A 272 -11.41 10.98 -4.55
N GLN A 273 -10.70 10.20 -3.71
CA GLN A 273 -10.15 8.89 -4.10
C GLN A 273 -11.00 7.73 -3.54
N SER A 274 -11.84 7.15 -4.40
CA SER A 274 -12.54 5.88 -4.18
C SER A 274 -12.53 5.06 -5.46
N TYR A 275 -11.38 4.49 -5.81
CA TYR A 275 -11.28 3.58 -6.95
C TYR A 275 -10.74 2.26 -6.42
N ALA A 276 -11.59 1.25 -6.32
CA ALA A 276 -11.10 -0.13 -6.35
C ALA A 276 -11.32 -0.66 -7.76
N CYS A 277 -10.29 -1.32 -8.30
CA CYS A 277 -10.47 -2.21 -9.43
C CYS A 277 -11.13 -3.48 -8.90
N HIS A 278 -12.32 -3.79 -9.42
CA HIS A 278 -12.99 -5.07 -9.16
C HIS A 278 -12.61 -6.03 -10.27
N PHE A 279 -12.23 -7.26 -9.93
CA PHE A 279 -11.99 -8.34 -10.89
C PHE A 279 -12.86 -9.52 -10.48
N GLU A 280 -13.73 -9.96 -11.39
CA GLU A 280 -14.49 -11.19 -11.24
C GLU A 280 -14.17 -12.12 -12.40
N GLU A 281 -13.99 -13.38 -12.04
CA GLU A 281 -13.73 -14.44 -12.98
C GLU A 281 -15.01 -15.26 -13.22
N GLU A 282 -15.60 -15.12 -14.41
CA GLU A 282 -16.69 -15.98 -14.87
C GLU A 282 -16.18 -17.09 -15.80
N THR A 283 -17.03 -18.07 -16.12
CA THR A 283 -16.63 -19.26 -16.89
C THR A 283 -16.18 -18.94 -18.31
N GLY A 284 -16.59 -17.79 -18.88
CA GLY A 284 -16.26 -17.40 -20.26
C GLY A 284 -15.64 -16.00 -20.44
N HIS A 285 -15.57 -15.20 -19.38
CA HIS A 285 -15.01 -13.85 -19.44
C HIS A 285 -14.52 -13.39 -18.07
N TYR A 286 -13.63 -12.41 -18.05
CA TYR A 286 -13.29 -11.63 -16.88
C TYR A 286 -14.08 -10.34 -16.88
N ARG A 287 -14.71 -10.04 -15.76
CA ARG A 287 -15.44 -8.79 -15.55
C ARG A 287 -14.58 -7.89 -14.68
N VAL A 288 -14.07 -6.82 -15.27
CA VAL A 288 -13.15 -5.89 -14.61
C VAL A 288 -13.79 -4.53 -14.49
N THR A 289 -14.10 -4.10 -13.28
CA THR A 289 -14.68 -2.78 -13.02
C THR A 289 -13.57 -1.84 -12.56
N ILE A 290 -13.20 -0.87 -13.38
CA ILE A 290 -12.24 0.19 -13.02
C ILE A 290 -13.04 1.48 -12.78
N GLY A 291 -13.28 1.81 -11.51
CA GLY A 291 -14.05 2.99 -11.12
C GLY A 291 -15.52 2.93 -11.53
N LYS A 292 -15.89 3.56 -12.66
CA LYS A 292 -17.25 3.52 -13.24
C LYS A 292 -17.32 2.68 -14.53
N THR A 293 -16.19 2.23 -15.03
CA THR A 293 -16.09 1.56 -16.33
C THR A 293 -16.07 0.06 -16.10
N LEU A 294 -17.06 -0.63 -16.66
CA LEU A 294 -17.09 -2.08 -16.75
C LEU A 294 -16.37 -2.50 -18.04
N ALA A 295 -15.20 -3.13 -17.90
CA ALA A 295 -14.49 -3.78 -18.98
C ALA A 295 -14.72 -5.29 -18.90
N ILE A 296 -15.31 -5.86 -19.94
CA ILE A 296 -15.49 -7.31 -20.07
C ILE A 296 -14.38 -7.82 -20.98
N PHE A 297 -13.46 -8.60 -20.42
CA PHE A 297 -12.43 -9.29 -21.17
C PHE A 297 -12.91 -10.71 -21.46
N GLY A 298 -13.14 -11.06 -22.73
CA GLY A 298 -13.38 -12.46 -23.08
C GLY A 298 -12.16 -13.30 -22.69
N LYS A 299 -12.36 -14.41 -21.98
CA LYS A 299 -11.30 -15.41 -21.84
C LYS A 299 -11.02 -15.93 -23.25
N GLU A 300 -9.76 -15.96 -23.67
CA GLU A 300 -9.38 -16.53 -24.97
C GLU A 300 -9.93 -17.95 -25.07
N ASN A 301 -11.04 -18.09 -25.78
CA ASN A 301 -11.62 -19.37 -26.11
C ASN A 301 -12.14 -19.17 -27.53
N GLU A 302 -11.28 -19.38 -28.54
CA GLU A 302 -11.76 -19.50 -29.91
C GLU A 302 -12.72 -20.68 -29.94
N PRO A 303 -14.05 -20.47 -30.02
CA PRO A 303 -15.01 -21.54 -29.81
C PRO A 303 -15.03 -22.51 -31.00
N SER A 304 -14.30 -22.19 -32.07
CA SER A 304 -14.04 -23.06 -33.21
C SER A 304 -12.99 -24.14 -32.93
N ILE A 305 -12.26 -24.06 -31.82
CA ILE A 305 -11.21 -25.00 -31.45
C ILE A 305 -11.66 -25.81 -30.23
N LEU A 306 -11.89 -27.10 -30.41
CA LEU A 306 -12.24 -28.03 -29.34
C LEU A 306 -10.95 -28.58 -28.74
N CYS A 307 -10.58 -28.11 -27.56
CA CYS A 307 -9.37 -28.49 -26.84
C CYS A 307 -9.66 -29.37 -25.62
N SER A 308 -8.71 -30.24 -25.26
CA SER A 308 -8.77 -30.99 -24.01
C SER A 308 -8.54 -30.07 -22.81
N ARG A 309 -9.38 -30.18 -21.78
CA ARG A 309 -9.22 -29.46 -20.51
C ARG A 309 -8.40 -30.25 -19.48
N ASN A 310 -8.33 -31.57 -19.65
CA ASN A 310 -7.76 -32.50 -18.68
C ASN A 310 -6.62 -33.30 -19.34
N THR A 311 -5.65 -33.74 -18.53
CA THR A 311 -4.65 -34.71 -19.01
C THR A 311 -5.28 -36.10 -19.09
N GLY A 312 -5.10 -36.80 -20.20
CA GLY A 312 -5.68 -38.13 -20.37
C GLY A 312 -5.36 -38.76 -21.72
N LYS A 313 -6.18 -39.71 -22.14
CA LYS A 313 -6.07 -40.39 -23.43
C LYS A 313 -7.38 -40.30 -24.19
N LEU A 314 -7.34 -39.90 -25.45
CA LEU A 314 -8.53 -39.92 -26.31
C LEU A 314 -8.91 -41.39 -26.57
N LEU A 315 -10.13 -41.80 -26.22
CA LEU A 315 -10.58 -43.17 -26.46
C LEU A 315 -11.16 -43.31 -27.87
N GLN A 316 -12.19 -42.52 -28.17
CA GLN A 316 -12.91 -42.59 -29.42
C GLN A 316 -13.66 -41.29 -29.71
N TYR A 317 -14.09 -41.14 -30.97
CA TYR A 317 -15.05 -40.11 -31.36
C TYR A 317 -16.44 -40.75 -31.48
N ASN A 318 -17.45 -40.04 -30.98
CA ASN A 318 -18.84 -40.49 -30.99
C ASN A 318 -19.59 -39.99 -32.24
N VAL A 319 -19.01 -39.05 -32.98
CA VAL A 319 -19.59 -38.41 -34.16
C VAL A 319 -18.58 -38.45 -35.31
N PRO A 320 -18.94 -38.89 -36.53
CA PRO A 320 -17.99 -39.04 -37.65
C PRO A 320 -17.39 -37.70 -38.13
N ASP A 321 -16.19 -37.77 -38.71
CA ASP A 321 -15.49 -36.61 -39.26
C ASP A 321 -16.33 -35.90 -40.34
N GLY A 322 -16.43 -34.58 -40.23
CA GLY A 322 -17.24 -33.73 -41.11
C GLY A 322 -18.75 -33.71 -40.82
N ALA A 323 -19.22 -34.34 -39.73
CA ALA A 323 -20.64 -34.35 -39.36
C ALA A 323 -21.08 -33.11 -38.58
N ARG A 324 -22.40 -32.85 -38.62
CA ARG A 324 -23.06 -31.74 -37.93
C ARG A 324 -23.25 -32.06 -36.45
N VAL A 325 -22.83 -31.15 -35.59
CA VAL A 325 -22.94 -31.27 -34.13
C VAL A 325 -23.70 -30.08 -33.54
N ARG A 326 -24.44 -30.32 -32.45
CA ARG A 326 -25.16 -29.30 -31.68
C ARG A 326 -24.44 -29.00 -30.38
N VAL A 327 -24.78 -27.88 -29.76
CA VAL A 327 -24.31 -27.53 -28.41
C VAL A 327 -24.73 -28.64 -27.44
N ARG A 328 -23.78 -29.11 -26.61
CA ARG A 328 -23.88 -30.24 -25.67
C ARG A 328 -23.90 -31.64 -26.28
N ASP A 329 -23.74 -31.78 -27.59
CA ASP A 329 -23.53 -33.12 -28.14
C ASP A 329 -22.15 -33.65 -27.69
N ALA A 330 -22.13 -34.87 -27.16
CA ALA A 330 -20.89 -35.56 -26.85
C ALA A 330 -20.22 -36.01 -28.16
N TYR A 331 -19.13 -35.35 -28.55
CA TYR A 331 -18.44 -35.62 -29.83
C TYR A 331 -17.31 -36.64 -29.70
N ALA A 332 -16.75 -36.80 -28.50
CA ALA A 332 -15.67 -37.73 -28.20
C ALA A 332 -15.68 -38.17 -26.74
N GLU A 333 -14.91 -39.21 -26.43
CA GLU A 333 -14.70 -39.71 -25.08
C GLU A 333 -13.21 -39.77 -24.78
N MET A 334 -12.83 -39.33 -23.58
CA MET A 334 -11.46 -39.43 -23.09
C MET A 334 -11.38 -40.18 -21.76
N GLU A 335 -10.28 -40.89 -21.56
CA GLU A 335 -9.92 -41.49 -20.29
C GLU A 335 -9.01 -40.54 -19.52
N SER A 336 -9.39 -40.16 -18.31
CA SER A 336 -8.57 -39.37 -17.38
C SER A 336 -8.77 -39.89 -15.97
N MET A 337 -7.68 -40.11 -15.24
CA MET A 337 -7.72 -40.66 -13.88
C MET A 337 -8.58 -41.93 -13.78
N THR A 338 -8.48 -42.83 -14.77
CA THR A 338 -9.25 -44.09 -14.84
C THR A 338 -10.77 -43.92 -15.01
N MET A 339 -11.24 -42.69 -15.27
CA MET A 339 -12.63 -42.36 -15.55
C MET A 339 -12.81 -42.04 -17.03
N VAL A 340 -13.94 -42.46 -17.62
CA VAL A 340 -14.36 -42.05 -18.96
C VAL A 340 -15.14 -40.74 -18.85
N ILE A 341 -14.64 -39.70 -19.52
CA ILE A 341 -15.22 -38.35 -19.54
C ILE A 341 -15.75 -38.07 -20.95
N PRO A 342 -17.06 -37.80 -21.10
CA PRO A 342 -17.61 -37.35 -22.37
C PRO A 342 -17.16 -35.91 -22.66
N LEU A 343 -16.70 -35.66 -23.89
CA LEU A 343 -16.32 -34.35 -24.37
C LEU A 343 -17.48 -33.76 -25.16
N GLU A 344 -18.03 -32.66 -24.65
CA GLU A 344 -19.21 -32.00 -25.20
C GLU A 344 -18.84 -30.79 -26.06
N VAL A 345 -19.67 -30.50 -27.07
CA VAL A 345 -19.52 -29.33 -27.93
C VAL A 345 -20.07 -28.08 -27.24
N GLU A 346 -19.24 -27.06 -27.05
CA GLU A 346 -19.62 -25.84 -26.31
C GLU A 346 -20.41 -24.81 -27.16
N LYS A 347 -20.24 -24.84 -28.49
CA LYS A 347 -20.87 -23.90 -29.43
C LYS A 347 -21.38 -24.62 -30.68
N ALA A 348 -22.52 -24.18 -31.22
CA ALA A 348 -23.06 -24.75 -32.46
C ALA A 348 -22.06 -24.51 -33.60
N GLY A 349 -21.60 -25.60 -34.23
CA GLY A 349 -20.68 -25.56 -35.36
C GLY A 349 -21.10 -26.60 -36.40
N VAL A 350 -21.13 -26.20 -37.68
CA VAL A 350 -21.80 -26.98 -38.72
C VAL A 350 -21.04 -28.26 -39.07
N ARG A 351 -19.71 -28.32 -38.98
CA ARG A 351 -18.95 -29.57 -39.19
C ARG A 351 -17.81 -29.71 -38.20
N ILE A 352 -17.73 -30.85 -37.54
CA ILE A 352 -16.55 -31.23 -36.75
C ILE A 352 -15.45 -31.76 -37.67
N VAL A 353 -14.21 -31.35 -37.47
CA VAL A 353 -13.04 -31.86 -38.20
C VAL A 353 -12.01 -32.39 -37.21
N TYR A 354 -11.68 -33.66 -37.31
CA TYR A 354 -10.74 -34.29 -36.38
C TYR A 354 -9.33 -33.72 -36.51
N ARG A 355 -8.63 -33.62 -35.36
CA ARG A 355 -7.20 -33.27 -35.30
C ARG A 355 -6.41 -34.28 -34.47
N ALA A 356 -6.97 -34.74 -33.34
CA ALA A 356 -6.38 -35.79 -32.53
C ALA A 356 -6.82 -37.18 -33.01
N ARG A 357 -5.95 -38.19 -32.85
CA ARG A 357 -6.26 -39.59 -33.20
C ARG A 357 -6.74 -40.36 -31.97
N PRO A 358 -7.71 -41.29 -32.11
CA PRO A 358 -8.04 -42.24 -31.05
C PRO A 358 -6.77 -42.94 -30.55
N GLY A 359 -6.60 -42.99 -29.23
CA GLY A 359 -5.42 -43.52 -28.54
C GLY A 359 -4.33 -42.49 -28.23
N GLN A 360 -4.42 -41.26 -28.73
CA GLN A 360 -3.46 -40.20 -28.47
C GLN A 360 -3.53 -39.69 -27.01
N ALA A 361 -2.37 -39.45 -26.41
CA ALA A 361 -2.29 -38.75 -25.12
C ALA A 361 -2.67 -37.27 -25.29
N LEU A 362 -3.58 -36.80 -24.46
CA LEU A 362 -4.07 -35.43 -24.41
C LEU A 362 -3.50 -34.74 -23.18
N PHE A 363 -3.03 -33.51 -23.37
CA PHE A 363 -2.68 -32.58 -22.31
C PHE A 363 -3.65 -31.38 -22.33
N PRO A 364 -3.77 -30.60 -21.24
CA PRO A 364 -4.55 -29.37 -21.25
C PRO A 364 -4.18 -28.48 -22.44
N ARG A 365 -5.19 -27.96 -23.14
CA ARG A 365 -5.09 -27.17 -24.39
C ARG A 365 -4.69 -27.95 -25.65
N THR A 366 -4.58 -29.27 -25.61
CA THR A 366 -4.36 -30.08 -26.83
C THR A 366 -5.61 -30.01 -27.71
N VAL A 367 -5.46 -29.63 -28.98
CA VAL A 367 -6.57 -29.54 -29.95
C VAL A 367 -7.04 -30.95 -30.32
N ILE A 368 -8.30 -31.25 -30.02
CA ILE A 368 -8.95 -32.53 -30.33
C ILE A 368 -9.62 -32.44 -31.69
N ALA A 369 -10.43 -31.41 -31.91
CA ALA A 369 -11.15 -31.19 -33.17
C ALA A 369 -11.38 -29.69 -33.44
N LEU A 370 -11.69 -29.35 -34.69
CA LEU A 370 -12.09 -28.00 -35.11
C LEU A 370 -13.56 -27.99 -35.54
N LEU A 371 -14.23 -26.86 -35.38
CA LEU A 371 -15.54 -26.60 -35.94
C LEU A 371 -15.39 -25.68 -37.15
N GLU A 372 -15.66 -26.20 -38.35
CA GLU A 372 -15.63 -25.43 -39.60
C GLU A 372 -17.04 -24.97 -39.99
N ASP A 373 -17.16 -23.70 -40.40
CA ASP A 373 -18.39 -23.12 -40.94
C ASP A 373 -18.34 -23.09 -42.47
N LYS A 374 -19.44 -23.44 -43.15
CA LYS A 374 -19.49 -23.42 -44.63
C LYS A 374 -19.96 -22.08 -45.21
N GLU A 375 -20.39 -21.14 -44.38
CA GLU A 375 -20.74 -19.79 -44.82
C GLU A 375 -20.11 -18.76 -43.87
N ASP A 376 -19.16 -18.03 -44.45
CA ASP A 376 -18.27 -17.07 -43.82
C ASP A 376 -19.05 -15.78 -43.47
N THR A 377 -19.70 -15.66 -42.30
CA THR A 377 -20.34 -14.36 -41.92
C THR A 377 -20.75 -14.10 -40.45
N SER A 378 -20.18 -14.70 -39.40
CA SER A 378 -20.50 -14.20 -38.04
C SER A 378 -19.45 -14.32 -36.93
N LEU A 379 -18.23 -14.76 -37.21
CA LEU A 379 -17.17 -14.81 -36.20
C LEU A 379 -16.16 -13.69 -36.45
N SER A 380 -16.30 -12.56 -35.74
CA SER A 380 -15.22 -11.59 -35.67
C SER A 380 -14.02 -12.28 -35.00
N LYS A 381 -12.98 -12.60 -35.78
CA LYS A 381 -11.73 -13.11 -35.20
C LYS A 381 -11.12 -12.00 -34.34
N PRO A 382 -10.70 -12.29 -33.09
CA PRO A 382 -9.99 -11.31 -32.29
C PRO A 382 -8.70 -10.93 -33.03
N VAL A 383 -8.55 -9.64 -33.34
CA VAL A 383 -7.35 -9.11 -33.99
C VAL A 383 -6.33 -8.80 -32.89
N PRO A 384 -5.09 -9.32 -32.97
CA PRO A 384 -4.05 -8.97 -32.01
C PRO A 384 -3.82 -7.45 -32.01
N PHE A 385 -3.90 -6.82 -30.84
CA PHE A 385 -3.52 -5.43 -30.70
C PHE A 385 -2.00 -5.30 -30.89
N THR A 386 -1.58 -4.53 -31.88
CA THR A 386 -0.16 -4.30 -32.24
C THR A 386 0.26 -2.84 -32.02
N GLY A 387 -0.59 -2.03 -31.40
CA GLY A 387 -0.30 -0.62 -31.13
C GLY A 387 0.72 -0.44 -30.01
N PRO A 388 1.57 0.61 -30.06
CA PRO A 388 2.46 0.93 -28.95
C PRO A 388 1.67 1.52 -27.79
N MET A 389 1.97 1.09 -26.56
CA MET A 389 1.40 1.63 -25.33
C MET A 389 1.82 3.11 -25.07
N ALA A 390 2.73 3.64 -25.88
CA ALA A 390 3.35 4.96 -25.75
C ALA A 390 2.45 6.16 -26.08
N GLN A 391 1.21 5.97 -26.55
CA GLN A 391 0.31 7.07 -26.91
C GLN A 391 -0.27 7.84 -25.71
N GLU A 392 -0.24 7.27 -24.50
CA GLU A 392 -0.83 7.89 -23.31
C GLU A 392 0.11 8.88 -22.57
N GLY A 393 1.37 9.03 -23.02
CA GLY A 393 2.27 10.08 -22.53
C GLY A 393 2.73 9.97 -21.07
N PHE A 394 2.54 8.82 -20.41
CA PHE A 394 2.91 8.64 -19.00
C PHE A 394 4.42 8.41 -18.82
N PRO A 395 5.02 8.91 -17.73
CA PRO A 395 6.38 8.54 -17.33
C PRO A 395 6.41 7.07 -16.87
N LEU A 396 7.43 6.32 -17.31
CA LEU A 396 7.63 4.93 -16.93
C LEU A 396 8.52 4.85 -15.68
N VAL A 397 8.06 4.17 -14.63
CA VAL A 397 8.88 3.91 -13.43
C VAL A 397 9.17 2.42 -13.36
N ILE A 398 10.44 2.04 -13.35
CA ILE A 398 10.92 0.67 -13.22
C ILE A 398 11.52 0.51 -11.83
N LEU A 399 10.97 -0.38 -11.02
CA LEU A 399 11.54 -0.78 -9.73
C LEU A 399 12.52 -1.92 -9.97
N ALA A 400 13.81 -1.65 -9.72
CA ALA A 400 14.90 -2.59 -9.92
C ALA A 400 15.04 -3.52 -8.71
N GLU A 401 14.09 -4.44 -8.54
CA GLU A 401 14.05 -5.46 -7.49
C GLU A 401 14.56 -6.83 -7.98
N ASP A 402 14.81 -7.75 -7.04
CA ASP A 402 15.34 -9.12 -7.26
C ASP A 402 14.38 -10.02 -8.08
N SER A 403 13.22 -9.52 -8.52
CA SER A 403 12.24 -10.26 -9.34
C SER A 403 12.62 -10.37 -10.82
N LEU A 404 13.71 -9.75 -11.27
CA LEU A 404 14.32 -9.91 -12.60
C LEU A 404 15.31 -11.09 -12.66
N GLU A 405 15.20 -12.04 -11.73
CA GLU A 405 16.07 -13.21 -11.56
C GLU A 405 16.22 -14.07 -12.83
N ASP A 406 15.22 -14.06 -13.72
CA ASP A 406 15.16 -14.93 -14.90
C ASP A 406 16.01 -14.44 -16.09
N LEU A 407 16.56 -13.22 -16.08
CA LEU A 407 17.44 -12.71 -17.15
C LEU A 407 18.90 -13.22 -17.05
N SER A 408 19.18 -14.14 -16.13
CA SER A 408 20.49 -14.78 -16.04
C SER A 408 20.60 -15.83 -17.16
N GLY A 409 21.59 -15.73 -18.05
CA GLY A 409 21.68 -16.56 -19.26
C GLY A 409 22.06 -18.03 -19.04
N GLY A 410 21.36 -18.76 -18.17
CA GLY A 410 21.53 -20.20 -17.98
C GLY A 410 21.01 -21.01 -19.18
N GLN A 411 21.42 -22.29 -19.27
CA GLN A 411 20.98 -23.18 -20.37
C GLN A 411 19.45 -23.36 -20.42
N LYS A 412 18.77 -23.22 -19.28
CA LYS A 412 17.31 -23.30 -19.17
C LYS A 412 16.64 -22.03 -19.71
N ASP A 413 17.22 -20.87 -19.43
CA ASP A 413 16.68 -19.55 -19.82
C ASP A 413 16.85 -19.27 -21.33
N VAL A 414 17.87 -19.89 -21.95
CA VAL A 414 18.02 -19.93 -23.41
C VAL A 414 16.93 -20.78 -24.07
N PHE A 415 16.50 -21.88 -23.43
CA PHE A 415 15.43 -22.76 -23.92
C PHE A 415 14.05 -22.10 -23.83
N ASP A 416 13.82 -21.30 -22.78
CA ASP A 416 12.56 -20.56 -22.55
C ASP A 416 12.52 -19.19 -23.28
N MET A 417 13.45 -18.94 -24.21
CA MET A 417 13.56 -17.70 -25.02
C MET A 417 13.71 -16.41 -24.20
N VAL A 418 14.19 -16.46 -22.95
CA VAL A 418 14.28 -15.30 -22.05
C VAL A 418 15.17 -14.18 -22.62
N LEU A 419 16.23 -14.54 -23.35
CA LEU A 419 17.09 -13.59 -24.05
C LEU A 419 16.37 -12.81 -25.17
N LYS A 420 15.35 -13.40 -25.80
CA LYS A 420 14.53 -12.73 -26.82
C LYS A 420 13.70 -11.60 -26.18
N TYR A 421 13.07 -11.88 -25.03
CA TYR A 421 12.32 -10.88 -24.28
C TYR A 421 13.22 -9.76 -23.74
N GLY A 422 14.44 -10.09 -23.29
CA GLY A 422 15.44 -9.08 -22.92
C GLY A 422 15.75 -8.11 -24.07
N ALA A 423 15.93 -8.63 -25.29
CA ALA A 423 16.18 -7.80 -26.47
C ALA A 423 14.96 -6.96 -26.88
N GLU A 424 13.74 -7.49 -26.73
CA GLU A 424 12.49 -6.75 -26.97
C GLU A 424 12.31 -5.59 -25.96
N ILE A 425 12.66 -5.80 -24.69
CA ILE A 425 12.64 -4.74 -23.67
C ILE A 425 13.65 -3.63 -24.02
N VAL A 426 14.87 -3.99 -24.40
CA VAL A 426 15.89 -3.00 -24.82
C VAL A 426 15.39 -2.20 -26.03
N ALA A 427 14.80 -2.86 -27.03
CA ALA A 427 14.23 -2.19 -28.20
C ALA A 427 13.07 -1.25 -27.82
N ALA A 428 12.21 -1.67 -26.88
CA ALA A 428 11.10 -0.85 -26.39
C ALA A 428 11.60 0.39 -25.60
N LEU A 429 12.61 0.23 -24.74
CA LEU A 429 13.21 1.34 -23.98
C LEU A 429 13.96 2.32 -24.89
N GLN A 430 14.61 1.82 -25.95
CA GLN A 430 15.25 2.65 -26.96
C GLN A 430 14.24 3.49 -27.75
N ALA A 431 13.07 2.93 -28.07
CA ALA A 431 12.01 3.63 -28.80
C ALA A 431 11.14 4.53 -27.92
N TYR A 432 11.32 4.51 -26.60
CA TYR A 432 10.52 5.27 -25.65
C TYR A 432 10.89 6.75 -25.64
N VAL A 433 9.88 7.63 -25.63
CA VAL A 433 10.06 9.08 -25.82
C VAL A 433 9.83 9.89 -24.53
N GLN A 434 9.14 9.31 -23.54
CA GLN A 434 8.82 9.97 -22.25
C GLN A 434 9.84 9.61 -21.15
N SER A 435 9.81 10.31 -20.02
CA SER A 435 10.75 10.07 -18.92
C SER A 435 10.64 8.65 -18.37
N ILE A 436 11.78 7.95 -18.29
CA ILE A 436 11.93 6.63 -17.68
C ILE A 436 12.74 6.80 -16.40
N VAL A 437 12.19 6.39 -15.26
CA VAL A 437 12.89 6.41 -13.97
C VAL A 437 13.12 4.98 -13.52
N ILE A 438 14.39 4.60 -13.38
CA ILE A 438 14.78 3.31 -12.82
C ILE A 438 15.16 3.57 -11.36
N TYR A 439 14.35 3.05 -10.43
CA TYR A 439 14.56 3.21 -9.00
C TYR A 439 15.08 1.92 -8.38
N MET A 440 16.20 2.00 -7.67
CA MET A 440 16.84 0.91 -6.95
C MET A 440 16.58 1.06 -5.45
N PRO A 441 15.65 0.27 -4.88
CA PRO A 441 15.17 0.43 -3.51
C PRO A 441 16.22 -0.02 -2.46
N PRO A 442 16.11 0.40 -1.18
CA PRO A 442 17.01 -0.08 -0.13
C PRO A 442 17.03 -1.61 -0.05
N PHE A 443 18.22 -2.19 0.14
CA PHE A 443 18.48 -3.63 0.23
C PHE A 443 18.19 -4.46 -1.03
N GLY A 444 17.78 -3.86 -2.15
CA GLY A 444 17.59 -4.56 -3.42
C GLY A 444 18.91 -5.04 -4.04
N GLU A 445 18.81 -6.02 -4.95
CA GLU A 445 19.93 -6.57 -5.72
C GLU A 445 19.56 -6.64 -7.20
N LEU A 446 20.47 -6.21 -8.09
CA LEU A 446 20.37 -6.49 -9.53
C LEU A 446 21.40 -7.55 -9.89
N ARG A 447 21.12 -8.50 -10.78
CA ARG A 447 22.15 -9.40 -11.34
C ARG A 447 22.56 -8.98 -12.74
N GLY A 448 23.79 -9.30 -13.13
CA GLY A 448 24.45 -8.74 -14.32
C GLY A 448 23.69 -8.85 -15.64
N GLY A 449 22.85 -9.88 -15.84
CA GLY A 449 22.00 -10.02 -17.04
C GLY A 449 20.88 -8.97 -17.11
N ALA A 450 20.29 -8.63 -15.97
CA ALA A 450 19.27 -7.58 -15.87
C ALA A 450 19.87 -6.17 -16.04
N TRP A 451 21.15 -5.98 -15.68
CA TRP A 451 21.85 -4.70 -15.92
C TRP A 451 21.91 -4.35 -17.41
N ALA A 452 22.18 -5.34 -18.26
CA ALA A 452 22.27 -5.11 -19.70
C ALA A 452 20.95 -4.61 -20.33
N VAL A 453 19.82 -4.88 -19.67
CA VAL A 453 18.48 -4.48 -20.12
C VAL A 453 18.06 -3.12 -19.56
N LEU A 454 18.66 -2.71 -18.44
CA LEU A 454 18.32 -1.48 -17.71
C LEU A 454 19.44 -0.42 -17.78
N ASP A 455 20.43 -0.62 -18.66
CA ASP A 455 21.55 0.29 -18.79
C ASP A 455 21.07 1.68 -19.28
N PRO A 456 21.42 2.78 -18.59
CA PRO A 456 20.98 4.11 -18.97
C PRO A 456 21.54 4.55 -20.33
N LYS A 457 22.56 3.87 -20.85
CA LYS A 457 23.09 4.09 -22.21
C LYS A 457 22.13 3.67 -23.31
N ILE A 458 21.12 2.85 -23.03
CA ILE A 458 20.10 2.44 -24.01
C ILE A 458 19.33 3.67 -24.50
N ASN A 459 19.02 4.60 -23.60
CA ASN A 459 18.33 5.84 -23.92
C ASN A 459 18.72 6.93 -22.90
N THR A 460 19.85 7.59 -23.17
CA THR A 460 20.47 8.57 -22.26
C THR A 460 19.65 9.83 -22.05
N THR A 461 18.71 10.14 -22.94
CA THR A 461 17.84 11.31 -22.86
C THR A 461 16.64 11.08 -21.95
N CYS A 462 16.11 9.87 -21.91
CA CYS A 462 14.87 9.56 -21.21
C CYS A 462 15.09 8.75 -19.93
N ILE A 463 16.13 7.92 -19.85
CA ILE A 463 16.40 7.05 -18.69
C ILE A 463 17.19 7.80 -17.62
N LYS A 464 16.63 7.84 -16.41
CA LYS A 464 17.28 8.32 -15.18
C LYS A 464 17.33 7.20 -14.17
N MET A 465 18.50 6.97 -13.57
CA MET A 465 18.68 5.96 -12.52
C MET A 465 18.87 6.60 -11.16
N ILE A 466 18.10 6.13 -10.18
CA ILE A 466 18.15 6.58 -8.79
C ILE A 466 18.39 5.36 -7.92
N ALA A 467 19.40 5.42 -7.05
CA ALA A 467 19.70 4.34 -6.12
C ALA A 467 19.77 4.77 -4.68
N ASP A 468 19.17 3.95 -3.83
CA ASP A 468 19.34 4.03 -2.39
C ASP A 468 20.81 3.69 -2.01
N PRO A 469 21.44 4.38 -1.04
CA PRO A 469 22.78 4.07 -0.57
C PRO A 469 22.98 2.61 -0.14
N GLN A 470 21.91 1.95 0.30
CA GLN A 470 21.90 0.57 0.80
C GLN A 470 21.67 -0.48 -0.31
N TYR A 471 21.48 -0.08 -1.57
CA TYR A 471 21.32 -0.98 -2.73
C TYR A 471 22.62 -1.70 -3.10
N ARG A 472 22.49 -2.93 -3.64
CA ARG A 472 23.60 -3.82 -4.00
C ARG A 472 23.61 -4.19 -5.49
N TYR A 473 24.77 -4.07 -6.12
CA TYR A 473 24.98 -4.41 -7.54
C TYR A 473 25.04 -5.91 -7.83
N SER A 474 25.45 -6.71 -6.85
CA SER A 474 25.50 -8.18 -6.91
C SER A 474 26.11 -8.73 -5.63
N ARG A 475 25.79 -9.96 -5.22
CA ARG A 475 26.56 -10.71 -4.22
C ARG A 475 27.71 -11.49 -4.86
N THR A 476 28.77 -10.79 -5.24
CA THR A 476 29.95 -11.46 -5.78
C THR A 476 30.70 -12.21 -4.67
N ARG A 477 30.89 -13.53 -4.81
CA ARG A 477 31.72 -14.32 -3.89
C ARG A 477 33.11 -14.52 -4.48
N ILE A 478 34.11 -13.89 -3.88
CA ILE A 478 35.52 -14.13 -4.25
C ILE A 478 35.92 -15.51 -3.74
N LYS A 479 36.22 -16.42 -4.67
CA LYS A 479 36.77 -17.74 -4.36
C LYS A 479 38.28 -17.71 -4.57
N TYR A 480 39.05 -17.88 -3.51
CA TYR A 480 40.48 -18.11 -3.63
C TYR A 480 40.77 -19.58 -3.92
N ARG A 481 41.73 -19.84 -4.81
CA ARG A 481 42.37 -21.16 -4.87
C ARG A 481 43.41 -21.24 -3.74
N ALA A 482 43.49 -22.38 -3.08
CA ALA A 482 44.38 -22.60 -1.93
C ALA A 482 45.81 -22.04 -2.10
N PRO A 483 46.55 -22.31 -3.21
CA PRO A 483 47.93 -21.80 -3.36
C PRO A 483 48.01 -20.27 -3.48
N GLN A 484 47.00 -19.64 -4.10
CA GLN A 484 46.96 -18.18 -4.29
C GLN A 484 46.66 -17.47 -2.96
N LEU A 485 45.87 -18.09 -2.08
CA LEU A 485 45.58 -17.55 -0.76
C LEU A 485 46.81 -17.57 0.14
N GLU A 486 47.58 -18.67 0.10
CA GLU A 486 48.80 -18.81 0.89
C GLU A 486 49.90 -17.83 0.45
N GLU A 487 49.99 -17.55 -0.86
CA GLU A 487 50.87 -16.52 -1.41
C GLU A 487 50.45 -15.11 -0.96
N LEU A 488 49.16 -14.80 -0.99
CA LEU A 488 48.63 -13.53 -0.50
C LEU A 488 48.92 -13.33 0.99
N ILE A 489 48.62 -14.33 1.83
CA ILE A 489 48.91 -14.28 3.27
C ILE A 489 50.40 -14.06 3.52
N SER A 490 51.25 -14.75 2.75
CA SER A 490 52.69 -14.60 2.83
C SER A 490 53.20 -13.21 2.46
N ARG A 491 52.46 -12.49 1.62
CA ARG A 491 52.80 -11.14 1.17
C ARG A 491 52.31 -10.07 2.14
N GLU A 492 51.15 -10.24 2.76
CA GLU A 492 50.51 -9.18 3.56
C GLU A 492 50.73 -9.32 5.09
N ASP A 493 50.99 -10.51 5.64
CA ASP A 493 51.19 -10.70 7.09
C ASP A 493 52.65 -10.41 7.52
N ASN A 494 52.82 -9.39 8.35
CA ASN A 494 54.13 -8.94 8.85
C ASN A 494 54.90 -10.04 9.61
N GLU A 495 54.21 -10.90 10.36
CA GLU A 495 54.84 -11.98 11.12
C GLU A 495 55.34 -13.12 10.21
N VAL A 496 54.55 -13.54 9.22
CA VAL A 496 55.02 -14.50 8.20
C VAL A 496 56.21 -13.93 7.42
N GLN A 497 56.22 -12.63 7.09
CA GLN A 497 57.37 -12.01 6.45
C GLN A 497 58.63 -12.03 7.33
N LYS A 498 58.51 -11.68 8.63
CA LYS A 498 59.62 -11.73 9.58
C LYS A 498 60.17 -13.15 9.72
N LEU A 499 59.30 -14.14 9.87
CA LEU A 499 59.68 -15.55 9.96
C LEU A 499 60.37 -16.06 8.68
N LYS A 500 59.92 -15.62 7.49
CA LYS A 500 60.58 -15.93 6.22
C LYS A 500 61.97 -15.28 6.10
N ARG A 501 62.14 -14.04 6.57
CA ARG A 501 63.47 -13.39 6.63
C ARG A 501 64.40 -14.09 7.62
N SER A 502 63.89 -14.48 8.79
CA SER A 502 64.64 -15.25 9.79
C SER A 502 65.01 -16.65 9.30
N LEU A 503 64.15 -17.28 8.50
CA LEU A 503 64.44 -18.55 7.83
C LEU A 503 65.56 -18.39 6.78
N ALA A 504 65.58 -17.27 6.05
CA ALA A 504 66.62 -16.99 5.05
C ALA A 504 68.00 -16.70 5.69
N ASN A 505 68.03 -16.21 6.93
CA ASN A 505 69.25 -15.84 7.65
C ASN A 505 69.79 -16.96 8.57
N SER A 506 69.10 -18.10 8.69
CA SER A 506 69.43 -19.19 9.61
C SER A 506 70.12 -20.37 8.91
N THR A 507 71.27 -20.80 9.44
CA THR A 507 72.09 -21.91 8.93
C THR A 507 71.89 -23.24 9.68
N ASN A 508 71.01 -23.29 10.70
CA ASN A 508 70.79 -24.47 11.53
C ASN A 508 69.50 -25.22 11.14
N ASP A 509 69.62 -26.49 10.75
CA ASP A 509 68.51 -27.30 10.24
C ASP A 509 67.37 -27.51 11.26
N GLN A 510 67.70 -27.65 12.56
CA GLN A 510 66.69 -27.80 13.60
C GLN A 510 65.87 -26.52 13.79
N THR A 511 66.53 -25.36 13.72
CA THR A 511 65.89 -24.05 13.82
C THR A 511 65.05 -23.75 12.58
N ASN A 512 65.53 -24.13 11.40
CA ASN A 512 64.79 -23.99 10.14
C ASN A 512 63.49 -24.82 10.13
N CYS A 513 63.54 -26.06 10.63
CA CYS A 513 62.36 -26.91 10.76
C CYS A 513 61.32 -26.32 11.76
N ALA A 514 61.79 -25.73 12.86
CA ALA A 514 60.91 -25.07 13.83
C ALA A 514 60.24 -23.82 13.24
N ILE A 515 60.99 -22.97 12.53
CA ILE A 515 60.47 -21.75 11.88
C ILE A 515 59.47 -22.11 10.77
N GLN A 516 59.74 -23.15 9.96
CA GLN A 516 58.81 -23.62 8.95
C GLN A 516 57.47 -24.10 9.54
N LYS A 517 57.51 -24.83 10.66
CA LYS A 517 56.29 -25.24 11.37
C LYS A 517 55.49 -24.03 11.88
N GLN A 518 56.17 -23.00 12.40
CA GLN A 518 55.52 -21.77 12.85
C GLN A 518 54.86 -21.00 11.69
N ILE A 519 55.51 -20.94 10.52
CA ILE A 519 54.93 -20.33 9.31
C ILE A 519 53.66 -21.07 8.89
N VAL A 520 53.70 -22.41 8.82
CA VAL A 520 52.53 -23.22 8.44
C VAL A 520 51.39 -23.03 9.45
N GLN A 521 51.68 -23.06 10.75
CA GLN A 521 50.68 -22.82 11.80
C GLN A 521 50.04 -21.43 11.71
N ARG A 522 50.84 -20.39 11.43
CA ARG A 522 50.35 -19.02 11.26
C ARG A 522 49.47 -18.88 10.02
N ILE A 523 49.85 -19.50 8.91
CA ILE A 523 49.04 -19.50 7.68
C ILE A 523 47.72 -20.23 7.90
N GLU A 524 47.72 -21.43 8.51
CA GLU A 524 46.51 -22.18 8.85
C GLU A 524 45.58 -21.40 9.79
N TYR A 525 46.14 -20.66 10.74
CA TYR A 525 45.39 -19.78 11.62
C TYR A 525 44.70 -18.61 10.88
N LEU A 526 45.38 -18.02 9.89
CA LEU A 526 44.88 -16.87 9.14
C LEU A 526 43.90 -17.24 8.02
N LYS A 527 44.03 -18.43 7.40
CA LYS A 527 43.15 -18.94 6.33
C LYS A 527 41.65 -18.70 6.57
N PRO A 528 41.04 -19.03 7.73
CA PRO A 528 39.61 -18.83 7.95
C PRO A 528 39.18 -17.35 8.03
N LEU A 529 40.10 -16.41 8.29
CA LEU A 529 39.79 -14.98 8.40
C LEU A 529 39.67 -14.28 7.04
N TYR A 530 40.38 -14.79 6.03
CA TYR A 530 40.39 -14.19 4.70
C TYR A 530 39.08 -14.38 3.93
N GLY A 531 38.31 -15.44 4.24
CA GLY A 531 36.98 -15.65 3.66
C GLY A 531 36.00 -14.51 3.98
N PRO A 532 35.73 -14.23 5.26
CA PRO A 532 34.92 -13.08 5.69
C PRO A 532 35.47 -11.74 5.18
N ALA A 533 36.79 -11.56 5.16
CA ALA A 533 37.42 -10.35 4.63
C ALA A 533 37.15 -10.16 3.12
N ALA A 534 37.25 -11.23 2.32
CA ALA A 534 36.92 -11.18 0.90
C ALA A 534 35.43 -10.89 0.65
N VAL A 535 34.54 -11.45 1.47
CA VAL A 535 33.09 -11.16 1.40
C VAL A 535 32.83 -9.69 1.71
N ARG A 536 33.48 -9.14 2.75
CA ARG A 536 33.34 -7.72 3.11
C ARG A 536 33.95 -6.80 2.04
N PHE A 537 35.06 -7.19 1.43
CA PHE A 537 35.67 -6.45 0.32
C PHE A 537 34.78 -6.44 -0.93
N ALA A 538 34.19 -7.58 -1.27
CA ALA A 538 33.21 -7.67 -2.36
C ALA A 538 31.95 -6.83 -2.07
N ASP A 539 31.43 -6.88 -0.84
CA ASP A 539 30.27 -6.07 -0.41
C ASP A 539 30.55 -4.56 -0.52
N LEU A 540 31.79 -4.12 -0.26
CA LEU A 540 32.20 -2.72 -0.44
C LEU A 540 32.39 -2.34 -1.92
N HIS A 541 32.68 -3.30 -2.80
CA HIS A 541 32.74 -3.05 -4.25
C HIS A 541 31.36 -2.85 -4.87
N ASP A 542 30.37 -3.56 -4.36
CA ASP A 542 29.06 -3.66 -4.99
C ASP A 542 28.01 -2.68 -4.40
N ARG A 543 28.44 -1.60 -3.72
CA ARG A 543 27.55 -0.55 -3.18
C ARG A 543 27.24 0.56 -4.19
N ALA A 544 26.06 1.16 -4.07
CA ALA A 544 25.60 2.31 -4.87
C ALA A 544 26.60 3.48 -4.91
N GLN A 545 27.28 3.79 -3.80
CA GLN A 545 28.30 4.84 -3.74
C GLN A 545 29.48 4.62 -4.69
N ARG A 546 29.91 3.36 -4.90
CA ARG A 546 30.99 3.04 -5.84
C ARG A 546 30.51 3.04 -7.30
N MET A 547 29.21 2.81 -7.52
CA MET A 547 28.57 2.87 -8.84
C MET A 547 28.46 4.31 -9.37
N LEU A 548 28.26 5.29 -8.47
CA LEU A 548 28.26 6.72 -8.80
C LEU A 548 29.51 7.16 -9.59
N ALA A 549 30.67 6.55 -9.31
CA ALA A 549 31.93 6.85 -9.98
C ALA A 549 32.05 6.28 -11.41
N LYS A 550 31.17 5.35 -11.82
CA LYS A 550 31.26 4.63 -13.11
C LYS A 550 30.06 4.85 -14.05
N VAL A 551 28.91 5.26 -13.53
CA VAL A 551 27.65 5.42 -14.28
C VAL A 551 26.96 6.71 -13.81
N SER A 552 26.16 7.35 -14.68
CA SER A 552 25.28 8.47 -14.34
C SER A 552 24.13 8.02 -13.42
N LEU A 553 24.47 7.82 -12.14
CA LEU A 553 23.58 7.39 -11.07
C LEU A 553 23.33 8.58 -10.14
N TYR A 554 22.14 8.69 -9.56
CA TYR A 554 21.92 9.57 -8.43
C TYR A 554 21.84 8.75 -7.14
N VAL A 555 22.64 9.09 -6.13
CA VAL A 555 22.63 8.43 -4.81
C VAL A 555 22.08 9.43 -3.79
N GLY A 556 21.02 9.04 -3.08
CA GLY A 556 20.43 9.87 -2.03
C GLY A 556 21.40 10.10 -0.85
N PRO A 557 21.20 11.14 -0.02
CA PRO A 557 22.02 11.37 1.18
C PRO A 557 21.92 10.21 2.18
N GLU A 558 22.98 9.94 2.95
CA GLU A 558 23.09 8.76 3.84
C GLU A 558 21.98 8.66 4.91
N ASP A 559 21.34 9.78 5.26
CA ASP A 559 20.23 9.87 6.23
C ASP A 559 18.83 9.87 5.59
N ALA A 560 18.75 9.77 4.25
CA ALA A 560 17.48 9.60 3.56
C ALA A 560 17.11 8.11 3.52
N GLY A 561 16.34 7.66 4.51
CA GLY A 561 15.48 6.49 4.29
C GLY A 561 14.52 6.74 3.13
N ALA A 562 13.83 5.69 2.66
CA ALA A 562 12.95 5.64 1.48
C ALA A 562 11.83 6.74 1.36
N ALA A 563 11.76 7.69 2.30
CA ALA A 563 10.83 8.81 2.33
C ALA A 563 11.14 9.97 1.35
N ASN A 564 12.37 10.11 0.82
CA ASN A 564 12.75 11.31 0.05
C ASN A 564 12.80 11.14 -1.48
N CYS A 565 12.15 10.12 -2.05
CA CYS A 565 12.08 9.98 -3.51
C CYS A 565 11.14 11.02 -4.17
N GLU A 566 10.26 11.68 -3.41
CA GLU A 566 9.27 12.63 -3.95
C GLU A 566 9.91 13.95 -4.43
N ALA A 567 11.09 14.33 -3.92
CA ALA A 567 11.79 15.54 -4.34
C ALA A 567 12.38 15.48 -5.78
N PHE A 568 12.42 14.31 -6.43
CA PHE A 568 13.14 14.10 -7.69
C PHE A 568 12.29 14.30 -8.96
N VAL A 569 10.97 14.41 -8.84
CA VAL A 569 10.04 14.49 -9.99
C VAL A 569 9.62 15.94 -10.29
N GLY A 570 9.93 16.88 -9.40
CA GLY A 570 9.61 18.30 -9.54
C GLY A 570 10.67 19.10 -10.31
N GLY A 571 10.52 19.18 -11.64
CA GLY A 571 10.70 20.38 -12.49
C GLY A 571 11.91 21.33 -12.41
N ASN A 572 12.89 21.17 -11.51
CA ASN A 572 13.99 22.13 -11.37
C ASN A 572 15.22 21.71 -12.20
N GLN A 573 15.86 22.69 -12.84
CA GLN A 573 17.12 22.50 -13.56
C GLN A 573 18.18 21.95 -12.60
N PHE A 574 18.68 20.75 -12.88
CA PHE A 574 19.76 20.13 -12.11
C PHE A 574 21.09 20.45 -12.79
N GLU A 575 21.90 21.30 -12.16
CA GLU A 575 23.29 21.50 -12.56
C GLU A 575 24.09 20.21 -12.33
N THR A 576 24.86 19.81 -13.33
CA THR A 576 25.78 18.68 -13.25
C THR A 576 26.96 19.11 -12.39
N VAL A 577 26.88 18.87 -11.08
CA VAL A 577 28.03 19.11 -10.20
C VAL A 577 29.03 17.96 -10.40
N ARG A 578 29.95 18.12 -11.36
CA ARG A 578 31.24 17.44 -11.31
C ARG A 578 32.08 18.18 -10.26
N ASP A 579 31.89 17.84 -8.99
CA ASP A 579 32.78 18.34 -7.95
C ASP A 579 34.04 17.47 -7.94
N GLU A 580 35.10 17.94 -8.59
CA GLU A 580 36.42 17.28 -8.57
C GLU A 580 37.11 17.38 -7.18
N ASN A 581 36.48 17.98 -6.17
CA ASN A 581 37.10 18.26 -4.87
C ASN A 581 36.55 17.49 -3.66
N ILE A 582 35.70 16.47 -3.82
CA ILE A 582 35.26 15.62 -2.69
C ILE A 582 36.12 14.35 -2.61
N ILE A 583 37.41 14.53 -2.30
CA ILE A 583 38.22 13.50 -1.64
C ILE A 583 38.52 14.04 -0.25
N PRO A 584 37.90 13.51 0.82
CA PRO A 584 38.21 13.93 2.17
C PRO A 584 39.70 13.70 2.49
N ASP A 585 40.39 14.73 2.99
CA ASP A 585 41.85 14.71 3.23
C ASP A 585 42.30 13.66 4.27
N TYR A 586 41.38 13.07 5.05
CA TYR A 586 41.71 11.97 5.97
C TYR A 586 42.14 10.68 5.26
N ILE A 587 41.90 10.55 3.95
CA ILE A 587 42.35 9.40 3.14
C ILE A 587 43.81 9.58 2.67
N LYS A 588 44.36 10.80 2.68
CA LYS A 588 45.71 11.04 2.16
C LYS A 588 46.85 10.72 3.15
N ASN A 589 46.58 10.67 4.46
CA ASN A 589 47.64 10.72 5.49
C ASN A 589 47.57 9.68 6.62
N TYR A 590 46.80 8.60 6.53
CA TYR A 590 46.77 7.62 7.63
C TYR A 590 47.88 6.56 7.50
N VAL A 591 48.83 6.60 8.44
CA VAL A 591 49.89 5.61 8.69
C VAL A 591 49.54 4.87 9.99
N PRO A 592 49.60 3.53 10.06
CA PRO A 592 49.36 2.79 11.29
C PRO A 592 50.67 2.53 12.05
N ASP A 593 50.66 2.70 13.37
CA ASP A 593 51.49 1.91 14.28
C ASP A 593 50.82 1.77 15.66
N GLU A 594 50.96 0.55 16.21
CA GLU A 594 50.56 0.10 17.56
C GLU A 594 51.62 0.51 18.63
N PRO A 595 51.76 -0.19 19.78
CA PRO A 595 51.01 -0.04 21.04
C PRO A 595 51.95 0.21 22.24
N GLU A 596 51.44 0.49 23.45
CA GLU A 596 52.03 -0.06 24.70
C GLU A 596 51.16 0.14 25.96
N ASN A 597 51.45 -0.74 26.91
CA ASN A 597 50.71 -1.17 28.10
C ASN A 597 50.65 -0.19 29.30
N SER A 598 49.81 -0.61 30.27
CA SER A 598 49.92 -0.47 31.75
C SER A 598 49.23 0.71 32.42
N VAL A 599 48.60 0.63 33.61
CA VAL A 599 48.25 -0.43 34.60
C VAL A 599 47.23 0.19 35.59
N ASP A 600 46.26 -0.63 36.08
CA ASP A 600 45.43 -0.64 37.31
C ASP A 600 44.90 0.68 37.96
N VAL A 601 43.72 0.75 38.58
CA VAL A 601 43.16 -0.08 39.66
C VAL A 601 41.63 0.18 39.76
N PHE A 602 40.80 -0.86 39.83
CA PHE A 602 39.47 -0.75 40.46
C PHE A 602 39.29 -1.89 41.47
N THR A 603 39.30 -1.51 42.75
CA THR A 603 38.89 -2.36 43.87
C THR A 603 37.36 -2.47 43.91
N SER A 604 36.87 -3.69 44.09
CA SER A 604 35.46 -4.00 44.39
C SER A 604 35.01 -3.42 45.75
N PRO A 605 33.69 -3.30 45.96
CA PRO A 605 33.09 -4.11 47.01
C PRO A 605 31.96 -5.00 46.48
N LYS A 606 31.97 -6.24 46.96
CA LYS A 606 30.83 -7.15 46.96
C LYS A 606 29.81 -6.67 47.98
N GLU A 607 28.53 -6.72 47.65
CA GLU A 607 27.52 -7.39 48.49
C GLU A 607 26.29 -7.78 47.66
N LYS A 608 25.87 -9.04 47.82
CA LYS A 608 24.74 -9.65 47.13
C LYS A 608 23.48 -9.35 47.95
N SER A 609 22.51 -8.65 47.37
CA SER A 609 21.11 -8.74 47.81
C SER A 609 20.29 -9.48 46.75
N SER A 610 19.38 -10.35 47.19
CA SER A 610 18.61 -11.25 46.33
C SER A 610 17.56 -10.50 45.48
N PRO A 611 17.08 -11.09 44.37
CA PRO A 611 16.09 -10.48 43.47
C PRO A 611 14.77 -10.09 44.15
N ASP A 612 14.38 -10.77 45.23
CA ASP A 612 13.11 -10.53 45.93
C ASP A 612 13.06 -9.21 46.71
N SER A 613 14.21 -8.67 47.16
CA SER A 613 14.21 -7.43 47.95
C SER A 613 13.90 -6.19 47.10
N ARG A 614 14.30 -6.21 45.81
CA ARG A 614 14.03 -5.12 44.86
C ARG A 614 12.58 -5.07 44.40
N LEU A 615 11.89 -6.22 44.39
CA LEU A 615 10.47 -6.28 44.05
C LEU A 615 9.61 -5.71 45.18
N ALA A 616 9.95 -6.03 46.43
CA ALA A 616 9.25 -5.52 47.61
C ALA A 616 9.43 -4.00 47.79
N GLU A 617 10.63 -3.46 47.53
CA GLU A 617 10.87 -2.01 47.54
C GLU A 617 10.11 -1.27 46.44
N ALA A 618 9.99 -1.86 45.25
CA ALA A 618 9.22 -1.29 44.14
C ALA A 618 7.70 -1.32 44.40
N GLU A 619 7.19 -2.38 45.04
CA GLU A 619 5.77 -2.48 45.43
C GLU A 619 5.42 -1.49 46.55
N ALA A 620 6.28 -1.35 47.55
CA ALA A 620 6.09 -0.37 48.63
C ALA A 620 6.07 1.08 48.10
N ALA A 621 6.98 1.42 47.18
CA ALA A 621 7.00 2.74 46.53
C ALA A 621 5.73 3.01 45.70
N ARG A 622 5.18 1.98 45.05
CA ARG A 622 3.95 2.08 44.26
C ARG A 622 2.71 2.25 45.14
N GLU A 623 2.69 1.60 46.30
CA GLU A 623 1.60 1.72 47.28
C GLU A 623 1.62 3.08 47.99
N GLU A 624 2.82 3.63 48.25
CA GLU A 624 2.99 4.97 48.79
C GLU A 624 2.58 6.06 47.80
N ALA A 625 2.91 5.89 46.50
CA ALA A 625 2.44 6.78 45.44
C ALA A 625 0.90 6.79 45.33
N LYS A 626 0.27 5.62 45.43
CA LYS A 626 -1.20 5.49 45.38
C LYS A 626 -1.88 6.16 46.58
N LYS A 627 -1.30 6.04 47.78
CA LYS A 627 -1.78 6.75 48.98
C LYS A 627 -1.65 8.27 48.85
N ARG A 628 -0.60 8.76 48.19
CA ARG A 628 -0.45 10.20 47.88
C ARG A 628 -1.53 10.70 46.93
N GLU A 629 -1.82 9.98 45.85
CA GLU A 629 -2.88 10.35 44.90
C GLU A 629 -4.27 10.36 45.58
N GLU A 630 -4.57 9.37 46.43
CA GLU A 630 -5.83 9.33 47.18
C GLU A 630 -5.96 10.50 48.17
N MET A 631 -4.85 10.90 48.80
CA MET A 631 -4.82 12.04 49.73
C MET A 631 -5.01 13.37 48.98
N GLU A 632 -4.35 13.55 47.83
CA GLU A 632 -4.52 14.72 46.97
C GLU A 632 -5.96 14.83 46.42
N HIS A 633 -6.57 13.69 46.05
CA HIS A 633 -7.96 13.63 45.63
C HIS A 633 -8.93 14.01 46.76
N GLN A 634 -8.71 13.53 47.98
CA GLN A 634 -9.52 13.91 49.16
C GLN A 634 -9.38 15.39 49.51
N GLU A 635 -8.18 15.97 49.42
CA GLU A 635 -7.97 17.40 49.64
C GLU A 635 -8.66 18.25 48.56
N ALA A 636 -8.64 17.81 47.30
CA ALA A 636 -9.34 18.48 46.20
C ALA A 636 -10.86 18.45 46.41
N MET A 637 -11.42 17.31 46.82
CA MET A 637 -12.85 17.17 47.13
C MET A 637 -13.28 18.03 48.34
N ALA A 638 -12.46 18.10 49.40
CA ALA A 638 -12.73 18.96 50.55
C ALA A 638 -12.68 20.45 50.19
N LYS A 639 -11.80 20.87 49.28
CA LYS A 639 -11.78 22.24 48.74
C LYS A 639 -13.02 22.52 47.90
N TYR A 640 -13.45 21.57 47.09
CA TYR A 640 -14.66 21.67 46.28
C TYR A 640 -15.92 21.82 47.15
N GLU A 641 -16.08 21.01 48.20
CA GLU A 641 -17.23 21.12 49.13
C GLU A 641 -17.28 22.47 49.85
N LYS A 642 -16.13 23.00 50.27
CA LYS A 642 -16.06 24.35 50.87
C LYS A 642 -16.46 25.45 49.89
N LEU A 643 -16.05 25.33 48.63
CA LEU A 643 -16.44 26.26 47.56
C LEU A 643 -17.94 26.15 47.26
N TYR A 644 -18.47 24.94 47.20
CA TYR A 644 -19.88 24.66 46.96
C TYR A 644 -20.78 25.25 48.06
N GLU A 645 -20.45 25.07 49.34
CA GLU A 645 -21.22 25.65 50.44
C GLU A 645 -21.11 27.18 50.50
N LYS A 646 -19.97 27.75 50.10
CA LYS A 646 -19.80 29.21 49.96
C LYS A 646 -20.67 29.76 48.82
N PHE A 647 -20.75 29.02 47.70
CA PHE A 647 -21.56 29.37 46.55
C PHE A 647 -23.06 29.26 46.86
N LYS A 648 -23.49 28.19 47.52
CA LYS A 648 -24.88 27.99 47.98
C LYS A 648 -25.38 29.11 48.90
N LYS A 649 -24.52 29.67 49.74
CA LYS A 649 -24.83 30.83 50.60
C LYS A 649 -24.88 32.16 49.83
N SER A 650 -24.30 32.22 48.63
CA SER A 650 -24.27 33.43 47.79
C SER A 650 -25.44 33.55 46.81
N ILE A 651 -26.28 32.50 46.69
CA ILE A 651 -27.49 32.52 45.87
C ILE A 651 -28.58 33.29 46.64
N PRO A 652 -29.11 34.41 46.10
CA PRO A 652 -30.22 35.12 46.73
C PRO A 652 -31.45 34.20 46.76
N LYS A 653 -32.03 33.99 47.95
CA LYS A 653 -33.32 33.29 48.06
C LYS A 653 -34.39 34.11 47.35
N LYS A 654 -34.85 33.62 46.21
CA LYS A 654 -36.10 34.04 45.56
C LYS A 654 -37.08 32.90 45.62
#